data_AF-A0A2J6TU35-F1
#
_entry.id   AF-A0A2J6TU35-F1
#
_cell.length_a   1.000
_cell.length_b   1.000
_cell.length_c   1.000
_cell.angle_alpha   90.00
_cell.angle_beta   90.00
_cell.angle_gamma   90.00
#
_symmetry.space_group_name_H-M   'P 1'
#
loop_
_entity.id
_entity.type
_entity.pdbx_description
1 polymer ?
#
loop_
_entity_poly.entity_id
_entity_poly.type
_entity_poly.pdbx_seq_one_letter_code
_entity_poly.pdbx_strand_id
1 'polypeptide(L)'
;MADIPWIVAGTWSNTSPPQPFQLSDAEDCYAMVVSHEIAELIVDPKVDHANPEVCDPCDLNCHNLFRLYFDAANNYLGSNNNSPPGGFTYAYYICAIVKPDGAGNCPASGADCQYQPWARSLQFSMGKSSFSKDDITNATSYPTAFWIQVQGFTNESLNLTKASDLQKAPNPPITMTPSFDESLNAPNNLTAAQINTINGNLPSVVFGPAPILPTDASFQSDPQVFLVPYTINFGSANAVNALNPDQSAFITIDASLTVGTVTISARANIVISAGENPRFENLNPNNPTSFPSWLSFDLRFIKVTVPSTANRFGAAMSSNPTDAPGFIASVIQNLTAGGGTVGVESFDNLTQDEEKSALEFLPKDKNGNAVFNFAIARVRLLGNIAGAVAKSVRVFFRLMNAQTTASNFNTATAYRFYSDGALNGTKLPLLGVQDGEYVTVPCFATPRINFNANTNAYVPVNMSSQTDPPNVHDINVNPGTEVDTFFGCWLDLNQPAQKWLPASVPAANIDGPFGGSLLSLSEAFVKAPHQCLIAEIRCDDTPIPPWADTSNSDKLAQRNIAWIDGPNPGEFDSRRMPHPFDVLASPINAVQPDVLVISWGNTPRGSVGDLYLPGISASDIVALAAALYDPFAALSVVDEHTLGCPAEPGSVTLVPLPPGSVRFAGLLTVDLPAGIKAGQHYNISIQQTTMKKAMTVPPPDPPKLALSLSSSEESITYYWRQATGAFQISIVVSHKEALLFPEQRLLSWLRWKLTVVPATSRWYPVLQRYEQQVSGRVSGFGGDPGQVKGSPDGDPTGCGSGGHGHHGCHCHDHCGKGRGDHCKCRTFMGKVCRLAFDAHGDLVGFGLRLSPRRSKHQWWCLKESEHTAADDVEVEVKDDDEKCKEMHFCVRPGCRVKELLEGCKSSGRTLNVCVNRDGEECVPIAYEIE
;
A
#
# COMPACT_ATOMS: atom_id res chain seq x y z
N MET A 1 27.80 35.65 -40.14
CA MET A 1 27.70 34.27 -40.69
C MET A 1 27.18 33.41 -39.55
N ALA A 2 26.28 32.48 -39.82
CA ALA A 2 25.67 31.67 -38.77
C ALA A 2 26.47 30.37 -38.63
N ASP A 3 27.02 30.13 -37.45
CA ASP A 3 27.59 28.83 -37.09
C ASP A 3 26.41 27.88 -36.83
N ILE A 4 26.11 27.08 -37.84
CA ILE A 4 25.20 25.93 -37.75
C ILE A 4 26.08 24.72 -38.10
N PRO A 5 26.09 23.66 -37.27
CA PRO A 5 26.77 22.42 -37.63
C PRO A 5 26.17 21.88 -38.93
N TRP A 6 27.01 21.68 -39.94
CA TRP A 6 26.63 21.02 -41.17
C TRP A 6 27.09 19.57 -41.11
N ILE A 7 26.18 18.64 -41.41
CA ILE A 7 26.53 17.22 -41.59
C ILE A 7 27.14 17.07 -42.98
N VAL A 8 28.37 16.57 -43.08
CA VAL A 8 28.96 16.07 -44.34
C VAL A 8 28.99 14.55 -44.33
N ALA A 9 27.82 13.97 -44.64
CA ALA A 9 27.73 12.56 -44.97
C ALA A 9 28.31 12.35 -46.38
N GLY A 10 29.51 11.78 -46.47
CA GLY A 10 30.15 11.41 -47.73
C GLY A 10 29.64 10.07 -48.24
N THR A 11 28.83 10.07 -49.31
CA THR A 11 28.18 8.85 -49.82
C THR A 11 29.03 8.17 -50.90
N TRP A 12 29.73 7.10 -50.52
CA TRP A 12 30.70 6.40 -51.39
C TRP A 12 30.06 5.26 -52.20
N SER A 13 29.18 5.57 -53.16
CA SER A 13 28.74 4.57 -54.14
C SER A 13 29.84 4.28 -55.18
N ASN A 14 30.71 3.31 -54.88
CA ASN A 14 31.68 2.76 -55.85
C ASN A 14 31.01 1.85 -56.92
N THR A 15 29.68 1.78 -56.93
CA THR A 15 28.87 0.96 -57.83
C THR A 15 28.38 1.78 -59.03
N SER A 16 28.53 1.20 -60.23
CA SER A 16 28.03 1.77 -61.48
C SER A 16 27.12 0.75 -62.18
N PRO A 17 25.84 1.06 -62.45
CA PRO A 17 25.18 2.35 -62.22
C PRO A 17 24.99 2.69 -60.73
N PRO A 18 24.79 3.98 -60.38
CA PRO A 18 24.50 4.38 -59.00
C PRO A 18 23.24 3.70 -58.49
N GLN A 19 23.28 3.18 -57.26
CA GLN A 19 22.10 2.58 -56.63
C GLN A 19 21.06 3.66 -56.29
N PRO A 20 19.76 3.43 -56.58
CA PRO A 20 18.71 4.37 -56.21
C PRO A 20 18.56 4.41 -54.68
N PHE A 21 18.27 5.60 -54.14
CA PHE A 21 17.89 5.75 -52.73
C PHE A 21 16.65 4.89 -52.43
N GLN A 22 16.81 3.87 -51.60
CA GLN A 22 15.72 3.06 -51.05
C GLN A 22 15.63 3.31 -49.55
N LEU A 23 14.41 3.34 -49.03
CA LEU A 23 14.16 3.56 -47.59
C LEU A 23 14.79 2.46 -46.71
N SER A 24 14.94 1.26 -47.26
CA SER A 24 15.59 0.11 -46.61
C SER A 24 17.11 0.14 -46.67
N ASP A 25 17.72 0.87 -47.61
CA ASP A 25 19.17 0.99 -47.82
C ASP A 25 20.00 -0.29 -47.53
N ALA A 26 19.61 -1.43 -48.12
CA ALA A 26 20.13 -2.75 -47.75
C ALA A 26 21.66 -2.94 -47.91
N GLU A 27 22.33 -2.06 -48.66
CA GLU A 27 23.76 -2.08 -48.98
C GLU A 27 24.58 -1.05 -48.15
N ASP A 28 23.98 -0.46 -47.10
CA ASP A 28 24.63 0.50 -46.19
C ASP A 28 25.20 1.77 -46.85
N CYS A 29 24.64 2.18 -47.99
CA CYS A 29 25.17 3.30 -48.78
C CYS A 29 24.90 4.69 -48.16
N TYR A 30 23.86 4.82 -47.34
CA TYR A 30 23.27 6.10 -46.95
C TYR A 30 22.73 6.12 -45.51
N ALA A 31 21.81 5.21 -45.15
CA ALA A 31 21.08 5.23 -43.90
C ALA A 31 22.00 5.00 -42.70
N MET A 32 22.99 4.11 -42.83
CA MET A 32 24.03 3.90 -41.82
C MET A 32 24.76 5.21 -41.48
N VAL A 33 25.48 5.77 -42.44
CA VAL A 33 26.31 6.97 -42.27
C VAL A 33 25.48 8.16 -41.81
N VAL A 34 24.30 8.39 -42.42
CA VAL A 34 23.45 9.53 -42.07
C VAL A 34 22.89 9.39 -40.65
N SER A 35 22.52 8.19 -40.20
CA SER A 35 22.00 8.02 -38.84
C SER A 35 23.08 8.03 -37.76
N HIS A 36 24.29 7.54 -38.06
CA HIS A 36 25.49 7.73 -37.23
C HIS A 36 25.74 9.21 -36.97
N GLU A 37 25.95 10.00 -38.02
CA GLU A 37 26.30 11.42 -37.92
C GLU A 37 25.18 12.26 -37.25
N ILE A 38 23.92 11.87 -37.42
CA ILE A 38 22.79 12.48 -36.69
C ILE A 38 22.84 12.15 -35.20
N ALA A 39 23.16 10.90 -34.82
CA ALA A 39 23.24 10.50 -33.42
C ALA A 39 24.40 11.20 -32.70
N GLU A 40 25.60 11.22 -33.30
CA GLU A 40 26.75 11.94 -32.75
C GLU A 40 26.46 13.44 -32.60
N LEU A 41 25.86 14.08 -33.60
CA LEU A 41 25.49 15.50 -33.51
C LEU A 41 24.43 15.81 -32.43
N ILE A 42 23.56 14.84 -32.09
CA ILE A 42 22.59 14.99 -31.00
C ILE A 42 23.28 14.92 -29.63
N VAL A 43 24.32 14.11 -29.49
CA VAL A 43 25.06 13.93 -28.22
C VAL A 43 26.16 14.98 -28.04
N ASP A 44 26.89 15.33 -29.11
CA ASP A 44 27.82 16.46 -29.14
C ASP A 44 27.38 17.60 -30.08
N PRO A 45 26.33 18.37 -29.72
CA PRO A 45 25.91 19.53 -30.52
C PRO A 45 26.91 20.69 -30.51
N LYS A 46 28.03 20.58 -29.76
CA LYS A 46 29.11 21.57 -29.74
C LYS A 46 30.27 21.19 -30.66
N VAL A 47 30.44 19.90 -30.96
CA VAL A 47 31.57 19.34 -31.70
C VAL A 47 32.90 19.77 -31.07
N ASP A 48 32.98 19.69 -29.73
CA ASP A 48 34.14 20.13 -28.95
C ASP A 48 35.03 18.97 -28.47
N HIS A 49 34.70 17.73 -28.88
CA HIS A 49 35.39 16.48 -28.53
C HIS A 49 35.40 16.17 -27.02
N ALA A 50 34.57 16.85 -26.21
CA ALA A 50 34.44 16.54 -24.78
C ALA A 50 33.41 15.42 -24.50
N ASN A 51 32.52 15.14 -25.45
CA ASN A 51 31.54 14.08 -25.39
C ASN A 51 32.08 12.79 -26.04
N PRO A 52 31.64 11.59 -25.59
CA PRO A 52 32.04 10.33 -26.21
C PRO A 52 31.34 10.11 -27.55
N GLU A 53 32.05 9.55 -28.52
CA GLU A 53 31.47 9.03 -29.77
C GLU A 53 30.54 7.85 -29.43
N VAL A 54 29.23 7.99 -29.65
CA VAL A 54 28.20 7.04 -29.20
C VAL A 54 27.81 5.97 -30.22
N CYS A 55 28.12 6.15 -31.50
CA CYS A 55 27.91 5.17 -32.56
C CYS A 55 29.18 4.36 -32.85
N ASP A 56 30.36 4.99 -32.78
CA ASP A 56 31.66 4.37 -33.04
C ASP A 56 31.85 2.96 -32.43
N PRO A 57 31.62 2.74 -31.11
CA PRO A 57 31.69 1.43 -30.45
C PRO A 57 30.87 0.30 -31.09
N CYS A 58 29.82 0.67 -31.82
CA CYS A 58 28.81 -0.22 -32.41
C CYS A 58 28.71 -0.09 -33.94
N ASP A 59 29.72 0.50 -34.58
CA ASP A 59 29.73 0.78 -36.02
C ASP A 59 31.08 0.45 -36.69
N LEU A 60 31.23 0.83 -37.97
CA LEU A 60 32.39 0.64 -38.84
C LEU A 60 33.72 1.04 -38.21
N ASN A 61 33.75 2.14 -37.44
CA ASN A 61 34.97 2.70 -36.87
C ASN A 61 35.61 1.79 -35.81
N CYS A 62 34.80 1.06 -35.03
CA CYS A 62 35.28 -0.04 -34.18
C CYS A 62 35.08 -1.44 -34.79
N HIS A 63 34.74 -1.52 -36.08
CA HIS A 63 34.48 -2.76 -36.84
C HIS A 63 33.35 -3.64 -36.28
N ASN A 64 32.30 -3.02 -35.73
CA ASN A 64 31.24 -3.71 -34.97
C ASN A 64 29.83 -3.36 -35.46
N LEU A 65 29.64 -3.36 -36.78
CA LEU A 65 28.49 -2.84 -37.52
C LEU A 65 27.10 -3.39 -37.09
N PHE A 66 26.52 -2.86 -36.00
CA PHE A 66 25.18 -3.19 -35.53
C PHE A 66 24.14 -2.25 -36.16
N ARG A 67 23.05 -2.81 -36.68
CA ARG A 67 21.87 -2.05 -37.17
C ARG A 67 20.68 -2.28 -36.29
N LEU A 68 19.89 -1.24 -36.05
CA LEU A 68 18.59 -1.30 -35.40
C LEU A 68 17.50 -1.28 -36.47
N TYR A 69 16.74 -2.36 -36.61
CA TYR A 69 15.77 -2.54 -37.70
C TYR A 69 14.35 -2.18 -37.30
N PHE A 70 13.58 -1.64 -38.25
CA PHE A 70 12.20 -1.19 -38.05
C PHE A 70 11.26 -1.63 -39.16
N ASP A 71 9.98 -1.80 -38.83
CA ASP A 71 8.90 -1.94 -39.82
C ASP A 71 8.38 -0.57 -40.31
N ALA A 72 7.41 -0.58 -41.23
CA ALA A 72 6.81 0.62 -41.79
C ALA A 72 5.92 1.40 -40.79
N ALA A 73 5.64 0.84 -39.62
CA ALA A 73 4.94 1.49 -38.51
C ALA A 73 5.92 2.04 -37.44
N ASN A 74 7.23 1.94 -37.69
CA ASN A 74 8.32 2.32 -36.77
C ASN A 74 8.42 1.41 -35.53
N ASN A 75 7.88 0.19 -35.57
CA ASN A 75 8.13 -0.80 -34.53
C ASN A 75 9.54 -1.36 -34.70
N TYR A 76 10.27 -1.44 -33.59
CA TYR A 76 11.59 -2.06 -33.56
C TYR A 76 11.49 -3.59 -33.71
N LEU A 77 12.26 -4.14 -34.65
CA LEU A 77 12.26 -5.57 -35.02
C LEU A 77 13.42 -6.35 -34.42
N GLY A 78 14.46 -5.65 -33.95
CA GLY A 78 15.69 -6.24 -33.40
C GLY A 78 16.95 -5.56 -33.91
N SER A 79 18.10 -5.85 -33.28
CA SER A 79 19.42 -5.48 -33.80
C SER A 79 20.12 -6.66 -34.47
N ASN A 80 20.87 -6.40 -35.54
CA ASN A 80 21.68 -7.44 -36.20
C ASN A 80 22.89 -6.83 -36.92
N ASN A 81 23.99 -7.58 -36.99
CA ASN A 81 25.18 -7.20 -37.78
C ASN A 81 25.04 -7.62 -39.24
N ASN A 82 24.17 -8.62 -39.51
CA ASN A 82 23.85 -9.06 -40.85
C ASN A 82 22.86 -8.08 -41.50
N SER A 83 23.15 -7.64 -42.71
CA SER A 83 22.20 -7.06 -43.66
C SER A 83 22.12 -7.96 -44.92
N PRO A 84 20.91 -8.31 -45.41
CA PRO A 84 19.63 -8.18 -44.72
C PRO A 84 19.58 -9.05 -43.45
N PRO A 85 18.76 -8.71 -42.45
CA PRO A 85 18.66 -9.45 -41.20
C PRO A 85 17.98 -10.81 -41.45
N GLY A 86 18.64 -11.89 -41.05
CA GLY A 86 18.03 -13.21 -41.08
C GLY A 86 16.89 -13.32 -40.06
N GLY A 87 15.69 -13.67 -40.51
CA GLY A 87 14.56 -14.03 -39.64
C GLY A 87 13.37 -13.07 -39.64
N PHE A 88 13.50 -11.85 -40.17
CA PHE A 88 12.39 -10.89 -40.26
C PHE A 88 12.52 -9.94 -41.47
N THR A 89 11.40 -9.38 -41.93
CA THR A 89 11.34 -8.35 -42.97
C THR A 89 11.31 -6.96 -42.33
N TYR A 90 12.10 -6.03 -42.86
CA TYR A 90 12.21 -4.66 -42.36
C TYR A 90 11.86 -3.63 -43.44
N ALA A 91 11.52 -2.40 -43.03
CA ALA A 91 11.25 -1.27 -43.92
C ALA A 91 12.44 -0.28 -43.96
N TYR A 92 13.10 -0.07 -42.82
CA TYR A 92 14.33 0.73 -42.69
C TYR A 92 15.16 0.26 -41.49
N TYR A 93 16.37 0.80 -41.34
CA TYR A 93 17.19 0.66 -40.13
C TYR A 93 17.92 1.97 -39.82
N ILE A 94 18.55 2.04 -38.65
CA ILE A 94 19.55 3.06 -38.28
C ILE A 94 20.81 2.38 -37.72
N CYS A 95 21.92 3.12 -37.68
CA CYS A 95 23.12 2.76 -36.93
C CYS A 95 22.78 2.53 -35.44
N ALA A 96 23.42 1.56 -34.82
CA ALA A 96 23.28 1.35 -33.38
C ALA A 96 23.96 2.47 -32.59
N ILE A 97 23.33 2.85 -31.48
CA ILE A 97 23.89 3.73 -30.47
C ILE A 97 24.26 2.85 -29.28
N VAL A 98 25.49 3.01 -28.78
CA VAL A 98 26.01 2.23 -27.65
C VAL A 98 25.33 2.62 -26.34
N LYS A 99 25.09 1.64 -25.47
CA LYS A 99 24.71 1.92 -24.07
C LYS A 99 25.87 2.60 -23.32
N PRO A 100 25.59 3.41 -22.27
CA PRO A 100 26.64 4.11 -21.50
C PRO A 100 27.79 3.21 -21.01
N ASP A 101 27.49 1.99 -20.55
CA ASP A 101 28.49 1.01 -20.09
C ASP A 101 29.43 0.53 -21.22
N GLY A 102 28.95 0.57 -22.47
CA GLY A 102 29.71 0.22 -23.66
C GLY A 102 30.48 1.40 -24.28
N ALA A 103 30.18 2.65 -23.93
CA ALA A 103 30.70 3.84 -24.63
C ALA A 103 32.23 3.99 -24.58
N GLY A 104 32.89 3.41 -23.58
CA GLY A 104 34.36 3.38 -23.49
C GLY A 104 35.03 2.21 -24.23
N ASN A 105 34.26 1.31 -24.84
CA ASN A 105 34.75 0.05 -25.41
C ASN A 105 34.73 0.09 -26.94
N CYS A 106 35.87 -0.16 -27.58
CA CYS A 106 35.98 -0.18 -29.04
C CYS A 106 36.61 -1.50 -29.50
N PRO A 107 35.81 -2.49 -29.98
CA PRO A 107 34.34 -2.50 -30.06
C PRO A 107 33.65 -2.72 -28.71
N ALA A 108 32.40 -2.25 -28.59
CA ALA A 108 31.51 -2.59 -27.48
C ALA A 108 30.93 -4.00 -27.62
N SER A 109 30.35 -4.54 -26.54
CA SER A 109 29.77 -5.88 -26.61
C SER A 109 28.49 -5.87 -27.44
N GLY A 110 28.12 -7.02 -28.00
CA GLY A 110 26.84 -7.15 -28.71
C GLY A 110 25.61 -6.86 -27.84
N ALA A 111 25.73 -6.95 -26.51
CA ALA A 111 24.67 -6.56 -25.59
C ALA A 111 24.57 -5.03 -25.40
N ASP A 112 25.69 -4.30 -25.54
CA ASP A 112 25.75 -2.84 -25.46
C ASP A 112 25.25 -2.18 -26.75
N CYS A 113 25.48 -2.83 -27.89
CA CYS A 113 25.00 -2.42 -29.20
C CYS A 113 23.57 -2.88 -29.53
N GLN A 114 23.02 -3.80 -28.72
CA GLN A 114 21.60 -4.14 -28.76
C GLN A 114 20.77 -3.12 -27.98
N TYR A 115 20.50 -2.00 -28.62
CA TYR A 115 19.66 -0.93 -28.09
C TYR A 115 18.25 -0.95 -28.70
N GLN A 116 17.25 -1.28 -27.88
CA GLN A 116 15.84 -1.15 -28.27
C GLN A 116 15.34 0.25 -27.88
N PRO A 117 14.78 1.05 -28.82
CA PRO A 117 14.09 2.28 -28.47
C PRO A 117 12.92 2.02 -27.51
N TRP A 118 12.70 2.94 -26.57
CA TRP A 118 11.70 2.78 -25.51
C TRP A 118 10.30 2.48 -26.05
N ALA A 119 9.68 1.43 -25.52
CA ALA A 119 8.33 1.02 -25.89
C ALA A 119 7.30 2.07 -25.44
N ARG A 120 6.81 2.85 -26.41
CA ARG A 120 5.74 3.84 -26.22
C ARG A 120 4.41 3.13 -26.04
N SER A 121 3.67 3.46 -24.98
CA SER A 121 2.35 2.89 -24.75
C SER A 121 1.41 3.84 -24.00
N LEU A 122 0.12 3.64 -24.25
CA LEU A 122 -0.98 4.10 -23.40
C LEU A 122 -1.61 2.88 -22.75
N GLN A 123 -1.99 3.00 -21.49
CA GLN A 123 -2.76 1.97 -20.82
C GLN A 123 -3.81 2.58 -19.88
N PHE A 124 -5.06 2.12 -20.00
CA PHE A 124 -6.10 2.42 -19.02
C PHE A 124 -5.81 1.71 -17.69
N SER A 125 -5.92 2.44 -16.59
CA SER A 125 -6.06 1.93 -15.23
C SER A 125 -7.42 2.36 -14.69
N MET A 126 -8.40 1.47 -14.74
CA MET A 126 -9.81 1.79 -14.45
C MET A 126 -10.09 1.85 -12.94
N GLY A 127 -10.63 2.98 -12.48
CA GLY A 127 -11.04 3.23 -11.09
C GLY A 127 -12.51 2.87 -10.84
N LYS A 128 -13.46 3.41 -11.62
CA LYS A 128 -14.87 2.98 -11.66
C LYS A 128 -15.28 2.72 -13.11
N SER A 129 -15.89 1.57 -13.37
CA SER A 129 -16.26 1.13 -14.73
C SER A 129 -17.72 0.71 -14.89
N SER A 130 -18.59 0.94 -13.90
CA SER A 130 -20.01 0.53 -13.94
C SER A 130 -20.91 1.62 -13.34
N PHE A 131 -22.04 1.95 -13.97
CA PHE A 131 -22.92 3.05 -13.58
C PHE A 131 -24.41 2.66 -13.64
N SER A 132 -25.14 2.76 -12.54
CA SER A 132 -26.57 2.44 -12.50
C SER A 132 -27.45 3.59 -13.01
N LYS A 133 -28.75 3.32 -13.20
CA LYS A 133 -29.78 4.31 -13.52
C LYS A 133 -29.90 5.38 -12.44
N ASP A 134 -29.87 4.98 -11.18
CA ASP A 134 -29.92 5.91 -10.06
C ASP A 134 -28.60 6.67 -9.92
N ASP A 135 -27.45 6.05 -10.22
CA ASP A 135 -26.16 6.77 -10.26
C ASP A 135 -26.23 7.94 -11.25
N ILE A 136 -26.55 7.67 -12.52
CA ILE A 136 -26.56 8.69 -13.59
C ILE A 136 -27.67 9.75 -13.37
N THR A 137 -28.77 9.38 -12.72
CA THR A 137 -29.86 10.32 -12.39
C THR A 137 -29.48 11.25 -11.23
N ASN A 138 -28.67 10.79 -10.28
CA ASN A 138 -28.27 11.56 -9.10
C ASN A 138 -26.98 12.38 -9.33
N ALA A 139 -26.02 11.85 -10.08
CA ALA A 139 -24.76 12.51 -10.41
C ALA A 139 -24.41 12.30 -11.88
N THR A 140 -24.24 13.41 -12.61
CA THR A 140 -23.87 13.43 -14.03
C THR A 140 -22.36 13.52 -14.26
N SER A 141 -21.53 13.52 -13.21
CA SER A 141 -20.07 13.66 -13.29
C SER A 141 -19.36 12.77 -12.26
N TYR A 142 -18.34 12.05 -12.70
CA TYR A 142 -17.56 11.10 -11.91
C TYR A 142 -16.06 11.42 -12.02
N PRO A 143 -15.50 12.21 -11.08
CA PRO A 143 -14.10 12.60 -11.11
C PRO A 143 -13.16 11.43 -10.79
N THR A 144 -11.99 11.40 -11.44
CA THR A 144 -10.99 10.32 -11.29
C THR A 144 -11.52 8.91 -11.62
N ALA A 145 -12.47 8.81 -12.56
CA ALA A 145 -13.06 7.53 -12.97
C ALA A 145 -11.99 6.52 -13.47
N PHE A 146 -10.92 7.01 -14.09
CA PHE A 146 -9.76 6.20 -14.47
C PHE A 146 -8.50 7.05 -14.66
N TRP A 147 -7.36 6.38 -14.75
CA TRP A 147 -6.07 6.98 -15.13
C TRP A 147 -5.60 6.40 -16.46
N ILE A 148 -4.83 7.19 -17.22
CA ILE A 148 -4.04 6.73 -18.35
C ILE A 148 -2.57 6.71 -17.95
N GLN A 149 -1.96 5.54 -17.98
CA GLN A 149 -0.51 5.41 -17.93
C GLN A 149 0.07 5.78 -19.30
N VAL A 150 1.02 6.72 -19.30
CA VAL A 150 1.80 7.18 -20.46
C VAL A 150 3.27 6.86 -20.20
N GLN A 151 3.95 6.22 -21.16
CA GLN A 151 5.37 5.88 -21.05
C GLN A 151 6.08 5.88 -22.41
N GLY A 152 7.42 5.94 -22.40
CA GLY A 152 8.27 5.91 -23.61
C GLY A 152 8.40 7.25 -24.35
N PHE A 153 8.02 8.35 -23.69
CA PHE A 153 8.12 9.73 -24.20
C PHE A 153 8.89 10.60 -23.22
N THR A 154 9.77 11.46 -23.74
CA THR A 154 10.57 12.33 -22.88
C THR A 154 9.71 13.35 -22.15
N ASN A 155 10.17 13.76 -20.98
CA ASN A 155 9.62 14.82 -20.13
C ASN A 155 9.33 16.08 -20.96
N GLU A 156 10.26 16.48 -21.82
CA GLU A 156 10.10 17.61 -22.75
C GLU A 156 9.01 17.36 -23.80
N SER A 157 8.99 16.18 -24.44
CA SER A 157 7.99 15.86 -25.48
C SER A 157 6.54 15.81 -24.96
N LEU A 158 6.36 15.59 -23.66
CA LEU A 158 5.07 15.67 -22.96
C LEU A 158 4.80 17.04 -22.31
N ASN A 159 5.71 18.01 -22.43
CA ASN A 159 5.72 19.29 -21.71
C ASN A 159 5.57 19.15 -20.17
N LEU A 160 6.11 18.07 -19.60
CA LEU A 160 6.12 17.78 -18.17
C LEU A 160 7.57 17.83 -17.66
N THR A 161 8.07 19.04 -17.38
CA THR A 161 9.50 19.28 -17.03
C THR A 161 9.71 19.81 -15.61
N LYS A 162 8.64 20.01 -14.84
CA LYS A 162 8.66 20.54 -13.47
C LYS A 162 7.34 20.27 -12.75
N ALA A 163 7.39 20.25 -11.41
CA ALA A 163 6.26 19.93 -10.55
C ALA A 163 5.00 20.81 -10.77
N SER A 164 5.14 22.05 -11.26
CA SER A 164 3.99 22.92 -11.56
C SER A 164 3.16 22.47 -12.76
N ASP A 165 3.71 21.63 -13.63
CA ASP A 165 3.05 21.21 -14.87
C ASP A 165 2.18 19.97 -14.66
N LEU A 166 2.47 19.17 -13.62
CA LEU A 166 1.63 18.08 -13.12
C LEU A 166 0.22 18.56 -12.70
N GLN A 167 0.04 19.85 -12.42
CA GLN A 167 -1.24 20.45 -12.03
C GLN A 167 -2.13 20.85 -13.22
N LYS A 168 -1.69 20.60 -14.46
CA LYS A 168 -2.34 21.06 -15.70
C LYS A 168 -2.81 19.87 -16.53
N ALA A 169 -3.72 20.14 -17.47
CA ALA A 169 -4.09 19.17 -18.50
C ALA A 169 -2.87 18.81 -19.37
N PRO A 170 -2.77 17.56 -19.87
CA PRO A 170 -1.68 17.14 -20.75
C PRO A 170 -1.59 18.00 -22.00
N ASN A 171 -0.36 18.31 -22.42
CA ASN A 171 -0.06 18.96 -23.68
C ASN A 171 1.18 18.29 -24.32
N PRO A 172 1.05 17.48 -25.38
CA PRO A 172 -0.16 17.25 -26.17
C PRO A 172 -1.29 16.53 -25.41
N PRO A 173 -2.56 16.81 -25.75
CA PRO A 173 -3.70 16.21 -25.07
C PRO A 173 -3.90 14.73 -25.46
N ILE A 174 -4.30 13.91 -24.49
CA ILE A 174 -4.84 12.57 -24.79
C ILE A 174 -6.32 12.74 -25.13
N THR A 175 -6.68 12.43 -26.37
CA THR A 175 -8.06 12.47 -26.88
C THR A 175 -8.83 11.27 -26.34
N MET A 176 -10.07 11.50 -25.92
CA MET A 176 -10.99 10.47 -25.42
C MET A 176 -12.24 10.41 -26.30
N THR A 177 -12.64 9.22 -26.74
CA THR A 177 -13.79 9.03 -27.63
C THR A 177 -14.63 7.83 -27.18
N PRO A 178 -15.75 8.08 -26.47
CA PRO A 178 -16.73 7.05 -26.18
C PRO A 178 -17.51 6.61 -27.42
N SER A 179 -17.81 5.31 -27.51
CA SER A 179 -18.55 4.69 -28.62
C SER A 179 -19.39 3.49 -28.13
N PHE A 180 -20.37 3.08 -28.92
CA PHE A 180 -21.18 1.88 -28.66
C PHE A 180 -20.91 0.84 -29.76
N ASP A 181 -20.65 -0.39 -29.34
CA ASP A 181 -20.45 -1.54 -30.23
C ASP A 181 -21.62 -2.52 -30.07
N GLU A 182 -22.40 -2.71 -31.14
CA GLU A 182 -23.54 -3.63 -31.17
C GLU A 182 -23.10 -5.10 -31.02
N SER A 183 -21.93 -5.47 -31.56
CA SER A 183 -21.42 -6.84 -31.48
C SER A 183 -21.00 -7.20 -30.06
N LEU A 184 -20.34 -6.28 -29.36
CA LEU A 184 -19.99 -6.38 -27.94
C LEU A 184 -21.25 -6.50 -27.06
N ASN A 185 -22.35 -5.87 -27.46
CA ASN A 185 -23.62 -5.85 -26.72
C ASN A 185 -24.61 -6.94 -27.12
N ALA A 186 -24.30 -7.80 -28.09
CA ALA A 186 -25.19 -8.89 -28.50
C ALA A 186 -25.65 -9.81 -27.34
N PRO A 187 -24.80 -10.18 -26.35
CA PRO A 187 -25.23 -10.96 -25.19
C PRO A 187 -26.24 -10.27 -24.27
N ASN A 188 -26.33 -8.93 -24.32
CA ASN A 188 -27.20 -8.13 -23.47
C ASN A 188 -28.66 -8.07 -23.98
N ASN A 189 -28.94 -8.67 -25.14
CA ASN A 189 -30.28 -8.77 -25.75
C ASN A 189 -31.01 -7.42 -25.86
N LEU A 190 -30.28 -6.39 -26.28
CA LEU A 190 -30.82 -5.03 -26.45
C LEU A 190 -31.61 -4.91 -27.76
N THR A 191 -32.74 -4.21 -27.70
CA THR A 191 -33.55 -3.89 -28.88
C THR A 191 -32.95 -2.73 -29.67
N ALA A 192 -33.26 -2.64 -30.97
CA ALA A 192 -32.79 -1.53 -31.82
C ALA A 192 -33.19 -0.13 -31.30
N ALA A 193 -34.33 0.00 -30.61
CA ALA A 193 -34.74 1.25 -29.98
C ALA A 193 -33.85 1.61 -28.77
N GLN A 194 -33.44 0.62 -27.97
CA GLN A 194 -32.50 0.80 -26.87
C GLN A 194 -31.12 1.20 -27.39
N ILE A 195 -30.61 0.48 -28.39
CA ILE A 195 -29.32 0.76 -29.05
C ILE A 195 -29.26 2.19 -29.59
N ASN A 196 -30.29 2.62 -30.32
CA ASN A 196 -30.38 4.00 -30.84
C ASN A 196 -30.40 5.05 -29.71
N THR A 197 -31.09 4.76 -28.61
CA THR A 197 -31.18 5.67 -27.45
C THR A 197 -29.84 5.77 -26.71
N ILE A 198 -29.11 4.66 -26.55
CA ILE A 198 -27.79 4.63 -25.92
C ILE A 198 -26.77 5.39 -26.80
N ASN A 199 -26.73 5.10 -28.11
CA ASN A 199 -25.87 5.81 -29.07
C ASN A 199 -26.08 7.33 -29.06
N GLY A 200 -27.33 7.78 -28.96
CA GLY A 200 -27.65 9.22 -28.88
C GLY A 200 -27.32 9.89 -27.54
N ASN A 201 -26.91 9.14 -26.51
CA ASN A 201 -26.70 9.63 -25.14
C ASN A 201 -25.42 9.07 -24.50
N LEU A 202 -24.37 8.87 -25.30
CA LEU A 202 -23.04 8.48 -24.82
C LEU A 202 -22.45 9.52 -23.84
N PRO A 203 -21.65 9.09 -22.85
CA PRO A 203 -20.96 10.01 -21.97
C PRO A 203 -19.89 10.82 -22.72
N SER A 204 -19.43 11.90 -22.08
CA SER A 204 -18.22 12.63 -22.43
C SER A 204 -17.12 12.37 -21.39
N VAL A 205 -15.86 12.57 -21.78
CA VAL A 205 -14.71 12.29 -20.92
C VAL A 205 -13.74 13.47 -20.97
N VAL A 206 -13.29 13.94 -19.81
CA VAL A 206 -12.46 15.14 -19.67
C VAL A 206 -11.31 14.91 -18.69
N PHE A 207 -10.21 15.65 -18.84
CA PHE A 207 -9.07 15.58 -17.92
C PHE A 207 -9.46 15.99 -16.49
N GLY A 208 -8.83 15.34 -15.51
CA GLY A 208 -8.82 15.75 -14.12
C GLY A 208 -9.57 14.79 -13.19
N PRO A 209 -9.55 15.06 -11.87
CA PRO A 209 -8.87 16.18 -11.20
C PRO A 209 -7.35 16.00 -11.18
N ALA A 210 -6.60 17.11 -11.14
CA ALA A 210 -5.14 17.12 -10.97
C ALA A 210 -4.72 16.58 -9.58
N PRO A 211 -3.48 16.09 -9.39
CA PRO A 211 -2.35 16.11 -10.33
C PRO A 211 -2.18 14.86 -11.20
N ILE A 212 -1.40 15.01 -12.27
CA ILE A 212 -0.69 13.92 -12.95
C ILE A 212 0.39 13.38 -11.99
N LEU A 213 0.56 12.06 -11.91
CA LEU A 213 1.53 11.42 -11.01
C LEU A 213 2.75 10.89 -11.79
N PRO A 214 3.97 11.37 -11.51
CA PRO A 214 5.21 10.86 -12.11
C PRO A 214 5.82 9.70 -11.32
N THR A 215 6.58 8.83 -11.98
CA THR A 215 7.48 7.87 -11.30
C THR A 215 8.68 8.55 -10.63
N ASP A 216 9.17 9.66 -11.19
CA ASP A 216 10.18 10.51 -10.59
C ASP A 216 9.72 11.98 -10.54
N ALA A 217 9.36 12.43 -9.34
CA ALA A 217 8.92 13.80 -9.08
C ALA A 217 10.06 14.85 -9.15
N SER A 218 11.32 14.42 -9.28
CA SER A 218 12.47 15.31 -9.50
C SER A 218 12.75 15.61 -10.97
N PHE A 219 12.13 14.86 -11.91
CA PHE A 219 12.35 14.96 -13.37
C PHE A 219 13.81 14.76 -13.80
N GLN A 220 14.56 13.94 -13.05
CA GLN A 220 15.89 13.47 -13.40
C GLN A 220 15.85 12.21 -14.27
N SER A 221 14.84 11.35 -14.09
CA SER A 221 14.54 10.27 -15.03
C SER A 221 13.88 10.82 -16.29
N ASP A 222 14.50 10.57 -17.45
CA ASP A 222 13.93 10.93 -18.76
C ASP A 222 14.23 9.84 -19.82
N PRO A 223 13.21 9.25 -20.49
CA PRO A 223 11.79 9.38 -20.20
C PRO A 223 11.39 8.73 -18.85
N GLN A 224 10.11 8.81 -18.51
CA GLN A 224 9.56 8.18 -17.32
C GLN A 224 8.09 7.77 -17.53
N VAL A 225 7.47 7.20 -16.52
CA VAL A 225 6.03 6.86 -16.53
C VAL A 225 5.22 7.95 -15.85
N PHE A 226 4.13 8.37 -16.48
CA PHE A 226 3.14 9.29 -15.93
C PHE A 226 1.76 8.63 -15.84
N LEU A 227 1.04 8.83 -14.73
CA LEU A 227 -0.38 8.50 -14.61
C LEU A 227 -1.20 9.79 -14.74
N VAL A 228 -2.09 9.86 -15.75
CA VAL A 228 -2.93 11.02 -16.06
C VAL A 228 -4.40 10.75 -15.70
N PRO A 229 -5.06 11.56 -14.84
CA PRO A 229 -6.43 11.31 -14.36
C PRO A 229 -7.51 11.83 -15.31
N TYR A 230 -8.64 11.11 -15.39
CA TYR A 230 -9.80 11.46 -16.21
C TYR A 230 -11.14 11.31 -15.47
N THR A 231 -12.09 12.18 -15.86
CA THR A 231 -13.46 12.29 -15.36
C THR A 231 -14.46 11.87 -16.45
N ILE A 232 -15.48 11.07 -16.09
CA ILE A 232 -16.58 10.69 -17.00
C ILE A 232 -17.83 11.52 -16.66
N ASN A 233 -18.49 12.11 -17.66
CA ASN A 233 -19.73 12.86 -17.50
C ASN A 233 -20.86 12.32 -18.38
N PHE A 234 -22.04 12.09 -17.82
CA PHE A 234 -23.24 11.67 -18.54
C PHE A 234 -24.17 12.87 -18.77
N GLY A 235 -24.48 13.17 -20.03
CA GLY A 235 -25.35 14.32 -20.37
C GLY A 235 -26.82 14.13 -19.97
N SER A 236 -27.28 12.89 -19.82
CA SER A 236 -28.62 12.55 -19.34
C SER A 236 -28.71 11.10 -18.87
N ALA A 237 -29.80 10.74 -18.18
CA ALA A 237 -30.13 9.36 -17.84
C ALA A 237 -30.84 8.57 -18.97
N ASN A 238 -30.95 9.11 -20.20
CA ASN A 238 -31.71 8.47 -21.27
C ASN A 238 -31.19 7.09 -21.67
N ALA A 239 -29.86 6.90 -21.69
CA ALA A 239 -29.23 5.62 -22.06
C ALA A 239 -29.63 4.48 -21.10
N VAL A 240 -29.65 4.76 -19.80
CA VAL A 240 -30.07 3.81 -18.75
C VAL A 240 -31.59 3.69 -18.63
N ASN A 241 -32.34 4.77 -18.86
CA ASN A 241 -33.80 4.73 -18.89
C ASN A 241 -34.39 3.88 -20.02
N ALA A 242 -33.59 3.57 -21.05
CA ALA A 242 -33.98 2.63 -22.10
C ALA A 242 -33.93 1.16 -21.66
N LEU A 243 -33.13 0.82 -20.64
CA LEU A 243 -32.91 -0.57 -20.20
C LEU A 243 -34.06 -1.07 -19.29
N ASN A 244 -34.36 -2.37 -19.37
CA ASN A 244 -35.24 -3.04 -18.40
C ASN A 244 -34.52 -3.19 -17.04
N PRO A 245 -35.24 -3.39 -15.91
CA PRO A 245 -34.68 -3.38 -14.54
C PRO A 245 -33.53 -4.36 -14.24
N ASP A 246 -33.28 -5.29 -15.14
CA ASP A 246 -32.29 -6.38 -15.07
C ASP A 246 -31.31 -6.39 -16.27
N GLN A 247 -31.41 -5.40 -17.16
CA GLN A 247 -30.51 -5.25 -18.32
C GLN A 247 -29.29 -4.38 -18.02
N SER A 248 -28.24 -4.58 -18.82
CA SER A 248 -27.04 -3.73 -18.85
C SER A 248 -26.57 -3.48 -20.27
N ALA A 249 -25.69 -2.51 -20.47
CA ALA A 249 -25.06 -2.22 -21.76
C ALA A 249 -23.59 -1.80 -21.58
N PHE A 250 -22.77 -2.10 -22.58
CA PHE A 250 -21.35 -1.77 -22.64
C PHE A 250 -21.10 -0.56 -23.55
N ILE A 251 -20.26 0.36 -23.09
CA ILE A 251 -19.78 1.53 -23.82
C ILE A 251 -18.25 1.45 -23.87
N THR A 252 -17.68 1.54 -25.07
CA THR A 252 -16.23 1.55 -25.29
C THR A 252 -15.70 2.98 -25.14
N ILE A 253 -14.48 3.15 -24.64
CA ILE A 253 -13.74 4.42 -24.59
C ILE A 253 -12.40 4.20 -25.28
N ASP A 254 -12.20 4.86 -26.41
CA ASP A 254 -10.90 4.98 -27.08
C ASP A 254 -10.12 6.14 -26.47
N ALA A 255 -8.84 5.90 -26.13
CA ALA A 255 -7.87 6.92 -25.79
C ALA A 255 -6.80 6.99 -26.88
N SER A 256 -6.39 8.20 -27.29
CA SER A 256 -5.29 8.39 -28.25
C SER A 256 -4.42 9.60 -27.91
N LEU A 257 -3.10 9.40 -27.96
CA LEU A 257 -2.08 10.43 -27.75
C LEU A 257 -1.22 10.53 -29.01
N THR A 258 -1.01 11.75 -29.49
CA THR A 258 -0.08 12.03 -30.60
C THR A 258 1.03 12.96 -30.13
N VAL A 259 2.28 12.51 -30.26
CA VAL A 259 3.49 13.27 -29.94
C VAL A 259 4.36 13.31 -31.19
N GLY A 260 4.51 14.50 -31.79
CA GLY A 260 5.17 14.65 -33.09
C GLY A 260 4.43 13.86 -34.18
N THR A 261 5.14 12.94 -34.84
CA THR A 261 4.59 12.03 -35.87
C THR A 261 4.02 10.73 -35.33
N VAL A 262 4.12 10.49 -34.01
CA VAL A 262 3.78 9.19 -33.40
C VAL A 262 2.44 9.28 -32.69
N THR A 263 1.48 8.50 -33.16
CA THR A 263 0.17 8.29 -32.52
C THR A 263 0.15 6.91 -31.88
N ILE A 264 -0.25 6.86 -30.61
CA ILE A 264 -0.53 5.62 -29.88
C ILE A 264 -1.94 5.67 -29.28
N SER A 265 -2.57 4.51 -29.14
CA SER A 265 -3.96 4.41 -28.69
C SER A 265 -4.20 3.22 -27.77
N ALA A 266 -5.23 3.31 -26.93
CA ALA A 266 -5.71 2.24 -26.06
C ALA A 266 -7.25 2.22 -26.03
N ARG A 267 -7.86 1.13 -25.55
CA ARG A 267 -9.33 1.02 -25.35
C ARG A 267 -9.67 0.39 -24.01
N ALA A 268 -10.78 0.82 -23.42
CA ALA A 268 -11.41 0.19 -22.26
C ALA A 268 -12.94 0.29 -22.36
N ASN A 269 -13.66 -0.56 -21.62
CA ASN A 269 -15.12 -0.58 -21.61
C ASN A 269 -15.67 -0.16 -20.24
N ILE A 270 -16.83 0.50 -20.24
CA ILE A 270 -17.66 0.75 -19.06
C ILE A 270 -19.05 0.12 -19.23
N VAL A 271 -19.75 -0.11 -18.13
CA VAL A 271 -21.07 -0.75 -18.05
C VAL A 271 -22.12 0.25 -17.56
N ILE A 272 -23.34 0.18 -18.09
CA ILE A 272 -24.52 0.87 -17.56
C ILE A 272 -25.66 -0.11 -17.24
N SER A 273 -26.51 0.13 -16.23
CA SER A 273 -27.59 -0.79 -15.81
C SER A 273 -28.82 -0.08 -15.17
N ALA A 274 -29.94 -0.77 -14.95
CA ALA A 274 -31.25 -0.17 -14.64
C ALA A 274 -32.04 -0.69 -13.40
N GLY A 275 -31.47 -1.58 -12.58
CA GLY A 275 -32.10 -2.02 -11.32
C GLY A 275 -32.01 -0.98 -10.18
N GLU A 276 -32.85 -1.14 -9.15
CA GLU A 276 -32.81 -0.33 -7.91
C GLU A 276 -31.45 -0.52 -7.22
N ASN A 277 -30.79 0.58 -6.87
CA ASN A 277 -29.36 0.57 -6.55
C ASN A 277 -29.04 0.92 -5.08
N PRO A 278 -29.32 0.05 -4.08
CA PRO A 278 -28.78 0.22 -2.74
C PRO A 278 -27.24 0.21 -2.81
N ARG A 279 -26.62 1.25 -2.27
CA ARG A 279 -25.19 1.51 -2.46
C ARG A 279 -24.52 2.01 -1.19
N PHE A 280 -23.19 1.87 -1.17
CA PHE A 280 -22.32 2.65 -0.32
C PHE A 280 -21.86 3.89 -1.07
N GLU A 281 -21.84 5.02 -0.39
CA GLU A 281 -21.06 6.18 -0.78
C GLU A 281 -19.62 5.97 -0.30
N ASN A 282 -18.70 5.70 -1.23
CA ASN A 282 -17.30 5.46 -0.85
C ASN A 282 -16.47 6.74 -0.75
N LEU A 283 -16.82 7.80 -1.48
CA LEU A 283 -16.19 9.12 -1.35
C LEU A 283 -16.95 9.98 -0.33
N ASN A 284 -16.26 10.88 0.35
CA ASN A 284 -16.89 11.83 1.26
C ASN A 284 -17.59 12.95 0.45
N PRO A 285 -18.93 13.07 0.46
CA PRO A 285 -19.64 14.05 -0.38
C PRO A 285 -19.24 15.50 -0.12
N ASN A 286 -18.86 15.82 1.12
CA ASN A 286 -18.46 17.18 1.52
C ASN A 286 -16.98 17.47 1.25
N ASN A 287 -16.15 16.44 1.07
CA ASN A 287 -14.75 16.57 0.69
C ASN A 287 -14.28 15.30 -0.05
N PRO A 288 -14.60 15.15 -1.35
CA PRO A 288 -14.29 13.92 -2.10
C PRO A 288 -12.78 13.62 -2.21
N THR A 289 -11.92 14.57 -1.85
CA THR A 289 -10.46 14.40 -1.85
C THR A 289 -9.87 13.98 -0.50
N SER A 290 -10.66 13.87 0.58
CA SER A 290 -10.12 13.58 1.91
C SER A 290 -9.57 12.16 2.07
N PHE A 291 -10.11 11.20 1.31
CA PHE A 291 -9.68 9.80 1.29
C PHE A 291 -9.81 9.24 -0.14
N PRO A 292 -9.00 8.25 -0.54
CA PRO A 292 -9.19 7.54 -1.81
C PRO A 292 -10.56 6.87 -1.93
N SER A 293 -11.06 6.69 -3.15
CA SER A 293 -12.41 6.13 -3.44
C SER A 293 -12.65 4.69 -2.97
N TRP A 294 -11.63 4.00 -2.47
CA TRP A 294 -11.71 2.66 -1.89
C TRP A 294 -11.64 2.65 -0.35
N LEU A 295 -11.58 3.82 0.31
CA LEU A 295 -11.74 3.96 1.77
C LEU A 295 -13.10 4.60 2.06
N SER A 296 -14.09 3.75 2.30
CA SER A 296 -15.50 4.11 2.18
C SER A 296 -16.00 5.13 3.21
N PHE A 297 -16.61 6.21 2.72
CA PHE A 297 -17.35 7.16 3.53
C PHE A 297 -18.57 6.55 4.24
N ASP A 298 -19.11 5.42 3.79
CA ASP A 298 -20.26 4.77 4.43
C ASP A 298 -19.92 3.57 5.31
N LEU A 299 -18.64 3.21 5.47
CA LEU A 299 -18.17 2.22 6.44
C LEU A 299 -17.40 2.90 7.59
N ARG A 300 -17.80 2.61 8.83
CA ARG A 300 -17.18 3.16 10.05
C ARG A 300 -16.85 2.06 11.05
N PHE A 301 -15.80 2.31 11.83
CA PHE A 301 -15.44 1.49 12.97
C PHE A 301 -15.85 2.15 14.28
N ILE A 302 -16.16 1.32 15.26
CA ILE A 302 -16.37 1.76 16.64
C ILE A 302 -15.55 0.85 17.55
N LYS A 303 -14.55 1.45 18.21
CA LYS A 303 -13.91 0.86 19.38
C LYS A 303 -14.69 1.26 20.64
N VAL A 304 -15.13 0.27 21.41
CA VAL A 304 -15.86 0.46 22.68
C VAL A 304 -14.97 -0.03 23.82
N THR A 305 -14.40 0.91 24.57
CA THR A 305 -13.67 0.63 25.81
C THR A 305 -14.65 0.55 26.98
N VAL A 306 -14.60 -0.55 27.74
CA VAL A 306 -15.54 -0.86 28.82
C VAL A 306 -14.80 -1.07 30.15
N PRO A 307 -14.71 -0.04 31.01
CA PRO A 307 -14.20 -0.20 32.38
C PRO A 307 -15.14 -1.03 33.28
N SER A 308 -16.45 -0.92 33.04
CA SER A 308 -17.50 -1.69 33.73
C SER A 308 -18.79 -1.78 32.89
N THR A 309 -19.23 -0.64 32.37
CA THR A 309 -20.34 -0.53 31.40
C THR A 309 -20.04 0.63 30.46
N ALA A 310 -20.37 0.46 29.18
CA ALA A 310 -20.30 1.51 28.17
C ALA A 310 -21.66 1.69 27.50
N ASN A 311 -21.94 2.90 27.02
CA ASN A 311 -23.12 3.22 26.21
C ASN A 311 -22.67 3.91 24.93
N ARG A 312 -23.27 3.53 23.79
CA ARG A 312 -23.12 4.20 22.48
C ARG A 312 -24.43 4.05 21.70
N PHE A 313 -24.87 5.10 21.01
CA PHE A 313 -26.08 5.11 20.17
C PHE A 313 -27.32 4.52 20.88
N GLY A 314 -27.50 4.84 22.16
CA GLY A 314 -28.60 4.34 22.99
C GLY A 314 -28.54 2.85 23.37
N ALA A 315 -27.48 2.12 23.00
CA ALA A 315 -27.25 0.74 23.40
C ALA A 315 -26.18 0.66 24.50
N ALA A 316 -26.33 -0.32 25.41
CA ALA A 316 -25.45 -0.55 26.55
C ALA A 316 -24.73 -1.90 26.44
N MET A 317 -23.51 -2.00 26.96
CA MET A 317 -22.82 -3.29 27.15
C MET A 317 -21.93 -3.31 28.39
N SER A 318 -21.79 -4.48 29.02
CA SER A 318 -20.82 -4.71 30.09
C SER A 318 -19.45 -5.15 29.54
N SER A 319 -18.51 -5.49 30.42
CA SER A 319 -17.23 -6.09 30.02
C SER A 319 -17.34 -7.57 29.59
N ASN A 320 -18.55 -8.13 29.47
CA ASN A 320 -18.78 -9.51 29.06
C ASN A 320 -18.93 -9.63 27.52
N PRO A 321 -18.11 -10.45 26.84
CA PRO A 321 -18.21 -10.63 25.38
C PRO A 321 -19.57 -11.11 24.86
N THR A 322 -20.39 -11.79 25.67
CA THR A 322 -21.73 -12.24 25.23
C THR A 322 -22.69 -11.08 24.94
N ASP A 323 -22.43 -9.89 25.47
CA ASP A 323 -23.26 -8.71 25.27
C ASP A 323 -23.09 -8.10 23.87
N ALA A 324 -21.93 -8.34 23.23
CA ALA A 324 -21.52 -7.62 22.01
C ALA A 324 -22.48 -7.79 20.81
N PRO A 325 -23.02 -8.99 20.49
CA PRO A 325 -24.03 -9.15 19.45
C PRO A 325 -25.33 -8.39 19.74
N GLY A 326 -25.83 -8.46 20.98
CA GLY A 326 -27.04 -7.74 21.39
C GLY A 326 -26.86 -6.23 21.30
N PHE A 327 -25.70 -5.73 21.73
CA PHE A 327 -25.32 -4.32 21.62
C PHE A 327 -25.34 -3.84 20.17
N ILE A 328 -24.64 -4.49 19.24
CA ILE A 328 -24.56 -4.02 17.84
C ILE A 328 -25.93 -4.10 17.14
N ALA A 329 -26.74 -5.12 17.43
CA ALA A 329 -28.11 -5.21 16.92
C ALA A 329 -28.99 -4.03 17.38
N SER A 330 -28.88 -3.60 18.64
CA SER A 330 -29.56 -2.41 19.14
C SER A 330 -29.03 -1.11 18.51
N VAL A 331 -27.71 -0.99 18.28
CA VAL A 331 -27.14 0.18 17.60
C VAL A 331 -27.66 0.31 16.16
N ILE A 332 -27.70 -0.80 15.40
CA ILE A 332 -28.28 -0.88 14.05
C ILE A 332 -29.74 -0.38 14.04
N GLN A 333 -30.56 -0.91 14.96
CA GLN A 333 -31.96 -0.55 15.09
C GLN A 333 -32.14 0.94 15.42
N ASN A 334 -31.38 1.46 16.40
CA ASN A 334 -31.49 2.84 16.86
C ASN A 334 -31.04 3.83 15.79
N LEU A 335 -29.93 3.57 15.09
CA LEU A 335 -29.46 4.41 13.99
C LEU A 335 -30.46 4.44 12.83
N THR A 336 -31.01 3.28 12.43
CA THR A 336 -32.00 3.22 11.34
C THR A 336 -33.29 3.95 11.70
N ALA A 337 -33.80 3.77 12.93
CA ALA A 337 -34.99 4.48 13.41
C ALA A 337 -34.75 6.00 13.57
N GLY A 338 -33.52 6.41 13.86
CA GLY A 338 -33.12 7.81 14.08
C GLY A 338 -32.56 8.54 12.85
N GLY A 339 -32.58 7.93 11.66
CA GLY A 339 -31.98 8.53 10.45
C GLY A 339 -30.49 8.85 10.63
N GLY A 340 -29.74 7.92 11.22
CA GLY A 340 -28.31 8.06 11.53
C GLY A 340 -27.99 8.81 12.82
N THR A 341 -28.98 9.34 13.55
CA THR A 341 -28.77 10.12 14.79
C THR A 341 -29.56 9.57 15.97
N VAL A 342 -28.89 9.36 17.11
CA VAL A 342 -29.48 8.84 18.35
C VAL A 342 -29.10 9.74 19.52
N GLY A 343 -30.03 10.60 19.94
CA GLY A 343 -29.79 11.58 20.99
C GLY A 343 -28.76 12.64 20.55
N VAL A 344 -27.56 12.61 21.14
CA VAL A 344 -26.43 13.49 20.77
C VAL A 344 -25.36 12.79 19.93
N GLU A 345 -25.47 11.47 19.73
CA GLU A 345 -24.56 10.71 18.88
C GLU A 345 -25.12 10.60 17.46
N SER A 346 -24.25 10.66 16.46
CA SER A 346 -24.62 10.50 15.04
C SER A 346 -23.55 9.67 14.33
N PHE A 347 -23.95 8.91 13.31
CA PHE A 347 -23.03 8.16 12.46
C PHE A 347 -21.99 9.07 11.80
N ASP A 348 -22.40 10.26 11.34
CA ASP A 348 -21.49 11.21 10.69
C ASP A 348 -20.48 11.84 11.66
N ASN A 349 -20.72 11.74 12.99
CA ASN A 349 -19.75 12.11 14.02
C ASN A 349 -18.71 11.01 14.28
N LEU A 350 -18.84 9.81 13.67
CA LEU A 350 -17.79 8.79 13.71
C LEU A 350 -16.64 9.19 12.79
N THR A 351 -15.45 9.21 13.37
CA THR A 351 -14.24 9.64 12.67
C THR A 351 -13.92 8.77 11.46
N GLN A 352 -13.36 9.40 10.42
CA GLN A 352 -12.79 8.71 9.25
C GLN A 352 -11.28 8.54 9.34
N ASP A 353 -10.63 9.27 10.24
CA ASP A 353 -9.21 9.21 10.53
C ASP A 353 -8.84 7.78 10.99
N GLU A 354 -7.83 7.16 10.35
CA GLU A 354 -7.50 5.75 10.58
C GLU A 354 -6.87 5.52 11.98
N GLU A 355 -6.10 6.48 12.51
CA GLU A 355 -5.55 6.44 13.88
C GLU A 355 -6.69 6.51 14.92
N LYS A 356 -7.66 7.41 14.72
CA LYS A 356 -8.79 7.56 15.66
C LYS A 356 -9.85 6.46 15.49
N SER A 357 -9.92 5.83 14.31
CA SER A 357 -10.75 4.65 14.03
C SER A 357 -10.13 3.33 14.50
N ALA A 358 -8.88 3.36 14.96
CA ALA A 358 -8.08 2.24 15.43
C ALA A 358 -8.88 1.17 16.21
N LEU A 359 -8.95 -0.05 15.67
CA LEU A 359 -9.39 -1.21 16.44
C LEU A 359 -8.28 -1.70 17.38
N GLU A 360 -8.67 -2.29 18.52
CA GLU A 360 -7.73 -2.91 19.46
C GLU A 360 -7.57 -4.39 19.12
N PHE A 361 -6.37 -4.82 18.71
CA PHE A 361 -6.09 -6.23 18.40
C PHE A 361 -5.98 -7.13 19.64
N LEU A 362 -5.93 -6.53 20.83
CA LEU A 362 -5.84 -7.19 22.13
C LEU A 362 -7.18 -7.09 22.89
N PRO A 363 -7.44 -7.96 23.88
CA PRO A 363 -8.73 -7.97 24.59
C PRO A 363 -8.97 -6.73 25.47
N LYS A 364 -7.90 -5.95 25.72
CA LYS A 364 -7.88 -4.81 26.64
C LYS A 364 -7.12 -3.63 26.04
N ASP A 365 -7.43 -2.42 26.48
CA ASP A 365 -6.65 -1.23 26.16
C ASP A 365 -5.33 -1.16 26.98
N LYS A 366 -4.51 -0.14 26.72
CA LYS A 366 -3.28 0.14 27.48
C LYS A 366 -3.49 0.45 28.97
N ASN A 367 -4.73 0.64 29.43
CA ASN A 367 -5.09 0.88 30.83
C ASN A 367 -5.67 -0.37 31.51
N GLY A 368 -5.86 -1.48 30.77
CA GLY A 368 -6.42 -2.73 31.27
C GLY A 368 -7.95 -2.83 31.20
N ASN A 369 -8.65 -1.86 30.62
CA ASN A 369 -10.10 -1.92 30.38
C ASN A 369 -10.42 -2.90 29.26
N ALA A 370 -11.54 -3.61 29.31
CA ALA A 370 -11.97 -4.48 28.20
C ALA A 370 -12.27 -3.65 26.94
N VAL A 371 -12.00 -4.18 25.75
CA VAL A 371 -12.27 -3.50 24.48
C VAL A 371 -13.01 -4.39 23.51
N PHE A 372 -14.05 -3.85 22.88
CA PHE A 372 -14.81 -4.51 21.83
C PHE A 372 -14.79 -3.66 20.55
N ASN A 373 -14.58 -4.33 19.42
CA ASN A 373 -14.46 -3.71 18.11
C ASN A 373 -15.72 -3.99 17.30
N PHE A 374 -16.27 -2.97 16.65
CA PHE A 374 -17.46 -3.08 15.81
C PHE A 374 -17.25 -2.34 14.50
N ALA A 375 -18.03 -2.73 13.48
CA ALA A 375 -18.21 -1.93 12.28
C ALA A 375 -19.69 -1.64 12.04
N ILE A 376 -19.96 -0.48 11.44
CA ILE A 376 -21.27 -0.05 10.97
C ILE A 376 -21.13 0.39 9.52
N ALA A 377 -22.05 -0.07 8.67
CA ALA A 377 -22.20 0.40 7.32
C ALA A 377 -23.54 1.11 7.14
N ARG A 378 -23.54 2.27 6.47
CA ARG A 378 -24.75 2.94 5.98
C ARG A 378 -25.00 2.49 4.54
N VAL A 379 -26.13 1.86 4.29
CA VAL A 379 -26.60 1.60 2.91
C VAL A 379 -27.61 2.68 2.54
N ARG A 380 -27.39 3.29 1.39
CA ARG A 380 -28.23 4.37 0.86
C ARG A 380 -29.06 3.86 -0.30
N LEU A 381 -30.35 4.22 -0.32
CA LEU A 381 -31.22 4.04 -1.49
C LEU A 381 -31.85 5.38 -1.85
N LEU A 382 -31.57 5.88 -3.06
CA LEU A 382 -32.18 7.08 -3.62
C LEU A 382 -32.84 6.72 -4.97
N GLY A 383 -34.11 6.34 -4.88
CA GLY A 383 -34.97 6.06 -6.02
C GLY A 383 -36.00 7.17 -6.25
N ASN A 384 -36.55 7.22 -7.47
CA ASN A 384 -37.57 8.20 -7.87
C ASN A 384 -38.95 7.58 -8.14
N ILE A 385 -39.08 6.25 -8.03
CA ILE A 385 -40.30 5.50 -8.36
C ILE A 385 -41.12 5.26 -7.09
N ALA A 386 -42.33 5.83 -7.02
CA ALA A 386 -43.21 5.64 -5.88
C ALA A 386 -43.63 4.17 -5.72
N GLY A 387 -43.36 3.60 -4.54
CA GLY A 387 -43.69 2.20 -4.22
C GLY A 387 -42.68 1.17 -4.71
N ALA A 388 -41.54 1.57 -5.27
CA ALA A 388 -40.40 0.68 -5.49
C ALA A 388 -39.77 0.28 -4.15
N VAL A 389 -39.19 -0.93 -4.10
CA VAL A 389 -38.58 -1.51 -2.89
C VAL A 389 -37.40 -2.36 -3.31
N ALA A 390 -36.20 -2.04 -2.80
CA ALA A 390 -35.05 -2.93 -2.90
C ALA A 390 -35.25 -4.06 -1.88
N LYS A 391 -35.43 -5.30 -2.36
CA LYS A 391 -35.85 -6.41 -1.50
C LYS A 391 -34.66 -7.16 -0.91
N SER A 392 -34.80 -7.50 0.36
CA SER A 392 -33.89 -8.35 1.12
C SER A 392 -32.41 -7.95 0.92
N VAL A 393 -32.17 -6.64 1.00
CA VAL A 393 -30.84 -6.05 0.97
C VAL A 393 -30.07 -6.57 2.18
N ARG A 394 -28.95 -7.23 1.90
CA ARG A 394 -28.06 -7.81 2.90
C ARG A 394 -26.73 -7.09 2.88
N VAL A 395 -26.08 -6.96 4.03
CA VAL A 395 -24.66 -6.55 4.10
C VAL A 395 -23.85 -7.66 4.75
N PHE A 396 -22.87 -8.20 4.03
CA PHE A 396 -21.91 -9.14 4.58
C PHE A 396 -20.64 -8.38 4.98
N PHE A 397 -20.18 -8.56 6.22
CA PHE A 397 -18.93 -7.99 6.70
C PHE A 397 -17.84 -9.06 6.68
N ARG A 398 -16.71 -8.78 6.04
CA ARG A 398 -15.56 -9.69 5.89
C ARG A 398 -14.27 -9.05 6.39
N LEU A 399 -13.69 -9.60 7.45
CA LEU A 399 -12.32 -9.30 7.83
C LEU A 399 -11.35 -10.01 6.89
N MET A 400 -10.23 -9.36 6.60
CA MET A 400 -9.06 -9.92 5.92
C MET A 400 -7.99 -10.35 6.94
N ASN A 401 -7.11 -11.28 6.56
CA ASN A 401 -6.07 -11.80 7.46
C ASN A 401 -4.93 -10.78 7.74
N ALA A 402 -4.69 -9.88 6.81
CA ALA A 402 -3.78 -8.73 6.88
C ALA A 402 -4.32 -7.55 6.03
N GLN A 403 -3.47 -6.58 5.70
CA GLN A 403 -3.71 -5.70 4.55
C GLN A 403 -3.55 -6.49 3.25
N THR A 404 -4.41 -6.25 2.26
CA THR A 404 -4.48 -7.05 1.02
C THR A 404 -4.69 -6.15 -0.20
N THR A 405 -3.98 -6.42 -1.30
CA THR A 405 -4.30 -5.83 -2.63
C THR A 405 -5.26 -6.69 -3.45
N ALA A 406 -5.82 -7.74 -2.86
CA ALA A 406 -6.89 -8.56 -3.41
C ALA A 406 -8.19 -8.35 -2.63
N SER A 407 -8.97 -7.37 -3.10
CA SER A 407 -10.38 -7.19 -2.78
C SER A 407 -11.30 -7.59 -3.96
N ASN A 408 -10.74 -8.29 -4.96
CA ASN A 408 -11.47 -8.74 -6.12
C ASN A 408 -12.54 -9.78 -5.77
N PHE A 409 -13.76 -9.50 -6.19
CA PHE A 409 -14.98 -10.24 -5.92
C PHE A 409 -14.97 -11.60 -6.62
N ASN A 410 -14.61 -12.64 -5.88
CA ASN A 410 -14.62 -14.03 -6.32
C ASN A 410 -15.33 -14.92 -5.30
N THR A 411 -16.51 -15.41 -5.67
CA THR A 411 -17.39 -16.24 -4.83
C THR A 411 -16.90 -17.68 -4.64
N ALA A 412 -15.93 -18.14 -5.45
CA ALA A 412 -15.29 -19.43 -5.26
C ALA A 412 -14.23 -19.41 -4.15
N THR A 413 -13.65 -18.24 -3.84
CA THR A 413 -12.53 -18.10 -2.89
C THR A 413 -12.85 -17.14 -1.73
N ALA A 414 -12.49 -15.86 -1.84
CA ALA A 414 -12.55 -14.88 -0.76
C ALA A 414 -13.99 -14.42 -0.41
N TYR A 415 -14.92 -14.48 -1.36
CA TYR A 415 -16.32 -14.04 -1.22
C TYR A 415 -17.32 -15.21 -1.19
N ARG A 416 -16.89 -16.37 -0.67
CA ARG A 416 -17.75 -17.53 -0.47
C ARG A 416 -19.01 -17.17 0.32
N PHE A 417 -20.13 -17.75 -0.09
CA PHE A 417 -21.43 -17.57 0.53
C PHE A 417 -22.32 -18.81 0.27
N TYR A 418 -23.24 -19.09 1.19
CA TYR A 418 -24.33 -20.04 1.00
C TYR A 418 -25.51 -19.32 0.33
N SER A 419 -26.27 -20.05 -0.48
CA SER A 419 -27.50 -19.60 -1.13
C SER A 419 -28.48 -20.78 -1.20
N ASP A 420 -29.74 -20.56 -0.81
CA ASP A 420 -30.81 -21.57 -1.01
C ASP A 420 -31.28 -21.66 -2.48
N GLY A 421 -30.91 -20.68 -3.30
CA GLY A 421 -31.18 -20.64 -4.74
C GLY A 421 -32.50 -19.96 -5.12
N ALA A 422 -33.28 -19.47 -4.15
CA ALA A 422 -34.48 -18.69 -4.40
C ALA A 422 -34.14 -17.21 -4.64
N LEU A 423 -34.90 -16.55 -5.52
CA LEU A 423 -34.84 -15.09 -5.70
C LEU A 423 -35.25 -14.41 -4.38
N ASN A 424 -34.42 -13.49 -3.89
CA ASN A 424 -34.52 -12.88 -2.56
C ASN A 424 -34.45 -13.88 -1.38
N GLY A 425 -34.10 -15.15 -1.64
CA GLY A 425 -33.96 -16.22 -0.66
C GLY A 425 -32.74 -16.09 0.25
N THR A 426 -32.55 -17.08 1.11
CA THR A 426 -31.51 -17.13 2.14
C THR A 426 -30.12 -17.08 1.52
N LYS A 427 -29.35 -16.04 1.86
CA LYS A 427 -27.94 -15.88 1.48
C LYS A 427 -27.11 -15.50 2.70
N LEU A 428 -25.99 -16.19 2.91
CA LEU A 428 -25.16 -16.08 4.12
C LEU A 428 -23.67 -16.09 3.77
N PRO A 429 -22.81 -15.23 4.33
CA PRO A 429 -21.40 -15.27 4.03
C PRO A 429 -20.73 -16.45 4.75
N LEU A 430 -19.83 -17.13 4.03
CA LEU A 430 -19.02 -18.24 4.55
C LEU A 430 -17.56 -17.81 4.67
N LEU A 431 -16.72 -18.66 5.30
CA LEU A 431 -15.27 -18.47 5.33
C LEU A 431 -14.72 -18.36 3.91
N GLY A 432 -13.92 -17.32 3.67
CA GLY A 432 -13.15 -17.17 2.45
C GLY A 432 -11.91 -18.04 2.50
N VAL A 433 -11.73 -18.89 1.50
CA VAL A 433 -10.63 -19.87 1.43
C VAL A 433 -9.93 -19.75 0.09
N GLN A 434 -8.60 -19.73 0.13
CA GLN A 434 -7.76 -19.81 -1.06
C GLN A 434 -6.48 -20.56 -0.70
N ASP A 435 -6.00 -21.43 -1.59
CA ASP A 435 -4.71 -22.14 -1.48
C ASP A 435 -4.50 -22.90 -0.15
N GLY A 436 -5.60 -23.36 0.48
CA GLY A 436 -5.59 -24.06 1.77
C GLY A 436 -5.50 -23.14 3.00
N GLU A 437 -5.54 -21.81 2.82
CA GLU A 437 -5.54 -20.79 3.86
C GLU A 437 -6.94 -20.15 4.01
N TYR A 438 -7.28 -19.74 5.24
CA TYR A 438 -8.38 -18.81 5.51
C TYR A 438 -7.94 -17.38 5.13
N VAL A 439 -8.53 -16.83 4.07
CA VAL A 439 -8.22 -15.48 3.57
C VAL A 439 -9.25 -14.43 4.00
N THR A 440 -10.52 -14.82 4.22
CA THR A 440 -11.54 -13.93 4.80
C THR A 440 -12.36 -14.63 5.87
N VAL A 441 -12.82 -13.88 6.88
CA VAL A 441 -13.73 -14.34 7.93
C VAL A 441 -14.96 -13.44 7.97
N PRO A 442 -16.19 -14.00 7.92
CA PRO A 442 -17.39 -13.21 8.07
C PRO A 442 -17.61 -12.79 9.53
N CYS A 443 -18.17 -11.59 9.70
CA CYS A 443 -18.57 -11.01 10.99
C CYS A 443 -20.07 -10.68 10.94
N PHE A 444 -20.74 -10.76 12.10
CA PHE A 444 -22.21 -10.76 12.20
C PHE A 444 -22.71 -9.79 13.28
N ALA A 445 -23.98 -9.41 13.22
CA ALA A 445 -24.68 -8.75 14.34
C ALA A 445 -25.25 -9.75 15.35
N THR A 446 -25.33 -11.03 14.98
CA THR A 446 -25.68 -12.16 15.86
C THR A 446 -24.44 -12.91 16.39
N PRO A 447 -24.55 -13.74 17.45
CA PRO A 447 -23.50 -14.69 17.80
C PRO A 447 -23.16 -15.60 16.59
N ARG A 448 -21.88 -15.99 16.46
CA ARG A 448 -21.52 -17.08 15.53
C ARG A 448 -22.28 -18.34 15.94
N ILE A 449 -22.87 -19.03 14.99
CA ILE A 449 -23.70 -20.24 15.21
C ILE A 449 -22.91 -21.34 15.94
N ASN A 450 -21.58 -21.32 15.83
CA ASN A 450 -20.63 -22.16 16.55
C ASN A 450 -20.44 -21.84 18.03
N PHE A 451 -21.18 -20.89 18.61
CA PHE A 451 -21.17 -20.60 20.05
C PHE A 451 -22.59 -20.54 20.63
N ASN A 452 -22.75 -21.08 21.84
CA ASN A 452 -23.97 -20.86 22.61
C ASN A 452 -24.04 -19.38 23.05
N ALA A 453 -25.11 -18.68 22.67
CA ALA A 453 -25.29 -17.25 22.90
C ALA A 453 -25.17 -16.82 24.38
N ASN A 454 -25.50 -17.70 25.34
CA ASN A 454 -25.52 -17.39 26.76
C ASN A 454 -24.24 -17.80 27.50
N THR A 455 -23.58 -18.87 27.06
CA THR A 455 -22.41 -19.44 27.76
C THR A 455 -21.09 -19.29 27.00
N ASN A 456 -21.13 -18.81 25.75
CA ASN A 456 -20.00 -18.73 24.83
C ASN A 456 -19.27 -20.08 24.61
N ALA A 457 -19.91 -21.20 24.95
CA ALA A 457 -19.35 -22.53 24.76
C ALA A 457 -19.45 -22.94 23.28
N TYR A 458 -18.40 -23.60 22.76
CA TYR A 458 -18.36 -24.06 21.37
C TYR A 458 -19.47 -25.07 21.06
N VAL A 459 -20.06 -24.93 19.87
CA VAL A 459 -21.09 -25.82 19.32
C VAL A 459 -20.64 -26.31 17.94
N PRO A 460 -20.51 -27.63 17.73
CA PRO A 460 -20.13 -28.19 16.43
C PRO A 460 -21.32 -28.19 15.48
N VAL A 461 -21.45 -27.11 14.70
CA VAL A 461 -22.48 -26.92 13.65
C VAL A 461 -21.87 -26.37 12.36
N ASN A 462 -22.55 -26.58 11.23
CA ASN A 462 -22.14 -26.05 9.93
C ASN A 462 -22.57 -24.58 9.78
N MET A 463 -21.66 -23.73 9.28
CA MET A 463 -21.86 -22.29 9.17
C MET A 463 -22.89 -21.87 8.10
N SER A 464 -23.26 -22.75 7.15
CA SER A 464 -24.42 -22.51 6.26
C SER A 464 -25.76 -22.44 7.00
N SER A 465 -25.79 -22.79 8.29
CA SER A 465 -26.95 -22.63 9.18
C SER A 465 -26.89 -21.36 10.04
N GLN A 466 -25.94 -20.45 9.81
CA GLN A 466 -25.90 -19.13 10.45
C GLN A 466 -27.17 -18.34 10.10
N THR A 467 -27.62 -17.48 11.00
CA THR A 467 -28.61 -16.43 10.69
C THR A 467 -28.06 -15.09 11.14
N ASP A 468 -28.39 -14.00 10.46
CA ASP A 468 -28.01 -12.65 10.88
C ASP A 468 -29.11 -11.61 10.58
N PRO A 469 -30.32 -11.73 11.18
CA PRO A 469 -31.47 -10.89 10.84
C PRO A 469 -31.26 -9.36 10.91
N PRO A 470 -30.44 -8.80 11.83
CA PRO A 470 -30.20 -7.34 11.85
C PRO A 470 -29.53 -6.79 10.58
N ASN A 471 -28.92 -7.67 9.77
CA ASN A 471 -28.27 -7.32 8.51
C ASN A 471 -29.08 -7.74 7.27
N VAL A 472 -30.41 -7.87 7.39
CA VAL A 472 -31.34 -8.17 6.26
C VAL A 472 -32.53 -7.22 6.32
N HIS A 473 -32.69 -6.34 5.31
CA HIS A 473 -33.76 -5.34 5.27
C HIS A 473 -34.44 -5.26 3.90
N ASP A 474 -35.75 -4.99 3.88
CA ASP A 474 -36.42 -4.45 2.70
C ASP A 474 -36.37 -2.92 2.78
N ILE A 475 -35.78 -2.26 1.78
CA ILE A 475 -35.60 -0.80 1.77
C ILE A 475 -36.61 -0.18 0.79
N ASN A 476 -37.59 0.55 1.31
CA ASN A 476 -38.61 1.21 0.51
C ASN A 476 -38.06 2.51 -0.10
N VAL A 477 -38.33 2.75 -1.39
CA VAL A 477 -38.02 4.03 -2.03
C VAL A 477 -38.93 5.14 -1.50
N ASN A 478 -38.33 6.23 -1.05
CA ASN A 478 -39.01 7.51 -0.82
C ASN A 478 -38.69 8.45 -2.01
N PRO A 479 -39.63 8.72 -2.94
CA PRO A 479 -39.31 9.39 -4.20
C PRO A 479 -38.54 10.71 -4.05
N GLY A 480 -37.34 10.75 -4.64
CA GLY A 480 -36.47 11.94 -4.62
C GLY A 480 -35.85 12.27 -3.25
N THR A 481 -35.96 11.37 -2.27
CA THR A 481 -35.38 11.51 -0.92
C THR A 481 -34.54 10.28 -0.61
N GLU A 482 -33.27 10.47 -0.24
CA GLU A 482 -32.39 9.35 0.10
C GLU A 482 -32.84 8.67 1.40
N VAL A 483 -32.85 7.34 1.40
CA VAL A 483 -33.20 6.50 2.54
C VAL A 483 -31.93 5.81 3.04
N ASP A 484 -31.46 6.24 4.21
CA ASP A 484 -30.35 5.62 4.92
C ASP A 484 -30.84 4.42 5.76
N THR A 485 -30.25 3.25 5.55
CA THR A 485 -30.47 2.04 6.37
C THR A 485 -29.14 1.54 6.92
N PHE A 486 -29.06 1.25 8.22
CA PHE A 486 -27.81 0.87 8.87
C PHE A 486 -27.68 -0.64 9.04
N PHE A 487 -26.45 -1.11 8.94
CA PHE A 487 -26.02 -2.50 9.06
C PHE A 487 -24.76 -2.52 9.93
N GLY A 488 -24.40 -3.64 10.55
CA GLY A 488 -23.21 -3.68 11.40
C GLY A 488 -22.80 -5.06 11.88
N CYS A 489 -21.62 -5.17 12.49
CA CYS A 489 -21.14 -6.42 13.04
C CYS A 489 -20.20 -6.23 14.24
N TRP A 490 -20.08 -7.29 15.04
CA TRP A 490 -19.01 -7.43 16.03
C TRP A 490 -17.77 -8.04 15.37
N LEU A 491 -16.60 -7.44 15.64
CA LEU A 491 -15.29 -7.86 15.13
C LEU A 491 -14.53 -8.57 16.27
N ASP A 492 -14.82 -9.85 16.45
CA ASP A 492 -14.33 -10.73 17.52
C ASP A 492 -12.85 -11.18 17.37
N LEU A 493 -12.06 -10.44 16.58
CA LEU A 493 -10.64 -10.71 16.32
C LEU A 493 -9.77 -10.73 17.59
N ASN A 494 -10.19 -9.99 18.63
CA ASN A 494 -9.48 -9.84 19.90
C ASN A 494 -10.02 -10.76 21.02
N GLN A 495 -10.64 -11.89 20.68
CA GLN A 495 -11.24 -12.84 21.62
C GLN A 495 -10.45 -14.17 21.68
N PRO A 496 -9.28 -14.24 22.35
CA PRO A 496 -8.42 -15.43 22.37
C PRO A 496 -9.06 -16.67 23.01
N ALA A 497 -10.11 -16.49 23.81
CA ALA A 497 -10.90 -17.58 24.40
C ALA A 497 -11.91 -18.21 23.43
N GLN A 498 -12.32 -17.52 22.36
CA GLN A 498 -13.29 -18.03 21.38
C GLN A 498 -12.59 -18.92 20.35
N LYS A 499 -12.38 -20.19 20.71
CA LYS A 499 -11.71 -21.18 19.87
C LYS A 499 -12.72 -21.99 19.05
N TRP A 500 -12.71 -21.80 17.73
CA TRP A 500 -13.67 -22.43 16.81
C TRP A 500 -13.10 -22.81 15.44
N LEU A 501 -11.93 -22.30 15.06
CA LEU A 501 -11.29 -22.58 13.77
C LEU A 501 -10.27 -23.73 13.86
N PRO A 502 -10.26 -24.68 12.93
CA PRO A 502 -9.11 -25.56 12.70
C PRO A 502 -7.82 -24.78 12.40
N ALA A 503 -6.66 -25.38 12.69
CA ALA A 503 -5.36 -24.78 12.37
C ALA A 503 -5.05 -24.71 10.86
N SER A 504 -5.72 -25.53 10.06
CA SER A 504 -5.64 -25.57 8.60
C SER A 504 -7.00 -25.91 8.01
N VAL A 505 -7.29 -25.44 6.79
CA VAL A 505 -8.61 -25.61 6.17
C VAL A 505 -8.91 -27.10 5.92
N PRO A 506 -10.01 -27.67 6.46
CA PRO A 506 -10.36 -29.07 6.21
C PRO A 506 -10.92 -29.25 4.80
N ALA A 507 -10.16 -29.91 3.91
CA ALA A 507 -10.53 -30.09 2.50
C ALA A 507 -11.91 -30.75 2.27
N ALA A 508 -12.31 -31.68 3.15
CA ALA A 508 -13.59 -32.40 3.05
C ALA A 508 -14.76 -31.69 3.76
N ASN A 509 -14.50 -30.66 4.58
CA ASN A 509 -15.54 -29.98 5.33
C ASN A 509 -15.15 -28.53 5.68
N ILE A 510 -15.14 -27.67 4.65
CA ILE A 510 -14.67 -26.28 4.77
C ILE A 510 -15.59 -25.42 5.65
N ASP A 511 -16.87 -25.77 5.74
CA ASP A 511 -17.90 -24.99 6.45
C ASP A 511 -18.35 -25.57 7.80
N GLY A 512 -17.70 -26.63 8.27
CA GLY A 512 -18.00 -27.29 9.54
C GLY A 512 -19.21 -28.25 9.48
N PRO A 513 -19.59 -28.92 10.60
CA PRO A 513 -19.06 -28.76 11.94
C PRO A 513 -17.58 -29.12 12.05
N PHE A 514 -16.82 -28.27 12.73
CA PHE A 514 -15.40 -28.53 13.02
C PHE A 514 -15.25 -29.36 14.31
N GLY A 515 -14.12 -30.07 14.42
CA GLY A 515 -13.76 -30.86 15.59
C GLY A 515 -12.24 -30.96 15.75
N GLY A 516 -11.80 -31.61 16.83
CA GLY A 516 -10.38 -31.65 17.21
C GLY A 516 -9.94 -30.39 17.96
N SER A 517 -8.64 -30.08 17.91
CA SER A 517 -8.08 -28.88 18.52
C SER A 517 -8.41 -27.64 17.69
N LEU A 518 -9.26 -26.77 18.26
CA LEU A 518 -9.66 -25.51 17.64
C LEU A 518 -8.84 -24.34 18.19
N LEU A 519 -8.73 -23.31 17.38
CA LEU A 519 -7.99 -22.08 17.59
C LEU A 519 -8.93 -20.87 17.52
N SER A 520 -8.50 -19.78 18.14
CA SER A 520 -9.13 -18.47 18.02
C SER A 520 -8.79 -17.79 16.69
N LEU A 521 -9.54 -16.73 16.36
CA LEU A 521 -9.24 -15.88 15.21
C LEU A 521 -7.85 -15.26 15.29
N SER A 522 -7.44 -14.80 16.47
CA SER A 522 -6.10 -14.24 16.69
C SER A 522 -5.00 -15.28 16.44
N GLU A 523 -5.22 -16.55 16.76
CA GLU A 523 -4.27 -17.65 16.52
C GLU A 523 -4.19 -18.02 15.02
N ALA A 524 -5.31 -18.48 14.44
CA ALA A 524 -5.34 -19.07 13.10
C ALA A 524 -5.29 -18.03 11.98
N PHE A 525 -6.03 -16.93 12.11
CA PHE A 525 -6.36 -16.03 11.01
C PHE A 525 -5.51 -14.77 11.00
N VAL A 526 -5.49 -13.99 12.07
CA VAL A 526 -4.87 -12.65 12.12
C VAL A 526 -3.34 -12.71 11.92
N LYS A 527 -2.79 -11.90 11.01
CA LYS A 527 -1.35 -11.83 10.68
C LYS A 527 -0.70 -10.46 10.92
N ALA A 528 -1.51 -9.43 11.16
CA ALA A 528 -1.09 -8.08 11.52
C ALA A 528 -2.01 -7.55 12.63
N PRO A 529 -1.62 -6.56 13.46
CA PRO A 529 -2.53 -5.91 14.41
C PRO A 529 -3.71 -5.17 13.72
N HIS A 530 -3.63 -5.02 12.40
CA HIS A 530 -4.27 -4.00 11.59
C HIS A 530 -4.66 -4.63 10.25
N GLN A 531 -5.96 -4.70 9.93
CA GLN A 531 -6.50 -5.46 8.78
C GLN A 531 -7.48 -4.62 7.94
N CYS A 532 -7.77 -5.09 6.73
CA CYS A 532 -8.91 -4.61 5.96
C CYS A 532 -10.22 -5.21 6.51
N LEU A 533 -11.29 -4.41 6.55
CA LEU A 533 -12.67 -4.88 6.56
C LEU A 533 -13.33 -4.49 5.23
N ILE A 534 -14.08 -5.42 4.65
CA ILE A 534 -14.98 -5.14 3.52
C ILE A 534 -16.42 -5.42 3.94
N ALA A 535 -17.29 -4.44 3.72
CA ALA A 535 -18.73 -4.59 3.72
C ALA A 535 -19.23 -4.80 2.27
N GLU A 536 -20.15 -5.74 2.08
CA GLU A 536 -20.56 -6.27 0.77
C GLU A 536 -22.09 -6.26 0.68
N ILE A 537 -22.66 -5.38 -0.15
CA ILE A 537 -24.10 -5.34 -0.41
C ILE A 537 -24.49 -6.53 -1.29
N ARG A 538 -25.36 -7.38 -0.77
CA ARG A 538 -26.01 -8.48 -1.47
C ARG A 538 -27.49 -8.15 -1.65
N CYS A 539 -27.77 -7.49 -2.78
CA CYS A 539 -29.10 -7.33 -3.34
C CYS A 539 -29.20 -8.17 -4.61
N ASP A 540 -30.39 -8.72 -4.88
CA ASP A 540 -30.64 -9.54 -6.07
C ASP A 540 -30.96 -8.67 -7.30
N ASP A 541 -31.53 -7.48 -7.07
CA ASP A 541 -31.89 -6.50 -8.11
C ASP A 541 -30.64 -5.82 -8.70
N THR A 542 -29.58 -5.64 -7.90
CA THR A 542 -28.27 -5.09 -8.32
C THR A 542 -27.09 -5.92 -7.79
N PRO A 543 -26.81 -7.08 -8.40
CA PRO A 543 -25.73 -7.97 -7.97
C PRO A 543 -24.34 -7.37 -8.23
N ILE A 544 -23.37 -7.74 -7.39
CA ILE A 544 -21.96 -7.36 -7.57
C ILE A 544 -21.42 -8.00 -8.85
N PRO A 545 -20.83 -7.22 -9.80
CA PRO A 545 -20.25 -7.79 -11.00
C PRO A 545 -19.09 -8.75 -10.65
N PRO A 546 -18.96 -9.91 -11.34
CA PRO A 546 -17.81 -10.80 -11.16
C PRO A 546 -16.49 -10.05 -11.36
N TRP A 547 -15.53 -10.28 -10.47
CA TRP A 547 -14.21 -9.61 -10.48
C TRP A 547 -14.21 -8.09 -10.25
N ALA A 548 -15.34 -7.49 -9.87
CA ALA A 548 -15.35 -6.14 -9.31
C ALA A 548 -14.55 -6.08 -8.00
N ASP A 549 -14.16 -4.89 -7.56
CA ASP A 549 -13.44 -4.68 -6.31
C ASP A 549 -13.88 -3.37 -5.64
N THR A 550 -13.24 -3.07 -4.51
CA THR A 550 -13.58 -1.95 -3.63
C THR A 550 -13.28 -0.56 -4.20
N SER A 551 -12.55 -0.46 -5.31
CA SER A 551 -12.39 0.78 -6.07
C SER A 551 -13.48 0.99 -7.13
N ASN A 552 -13.96 -0.09 -7.79
CA ASN A 552 -14.88 -0.01 -8.93
C ASN A 552 -16.34 -0.41 -8.67
N SER A 553 -16.70 -0.86 -7.45
CA SER A 553 -18.06 -1.20 -7.08
C SER A 553 -18.58 -0.43 -5.87
N ASP A 554 -19.73 0.21 -6.03
CA ASP A 554 -20.52 0.85 -4.96
C ASP A 554 -21.23 -0.17 -4.04
N LYS A 555 -21.15 -1.47 -4.36
CA LYS A 555 -21.61 -2.58 -3.51
C LYS A 555 -20.51 -3.08 -2.56
N LEU A 556 -19.28 -2.58 -2.70
CA LEU A 556 -18.12 -2.97 -1.91
C LEU A 556 -17.55 -1.74 -1.20
N ALA A 557 -17.81 -1.63 0.09
CA ALA A 557 -17.20 -0.63 0.95
C ALA A 557 -16.03 -1.25 1.71
N GLN A 558 -14.87 -0.64 1.63
CA GLN A 558 -13.67 -1.09 2.33
C GLN A 558 -13.18 -0.02 3.29
N ARG A 559 -12.67 -0.45 4.44
CA ARG A 559 -11.90 0.39 5.35
C ARG A 559 -10.70 -0.38 5.85
N ASN A 560 -9.55 0.27 5.81
CA ASN A 560 -8.26 -0.36 6.05
C ASN A 560 -7.63 0.29 7.26
N ILE A 561 -7.75 -0.39 8.40
CA ILE A 561 -7.05 0.02 9.61
C ILE A 561 -5.61 -0.41 9.41
N ALA A 562 -4.78 0.48 8.89
CA ALA A 562 -3.32 0.33 8.84
C ALA A 562 -2.70 1.69 9.15
N TRP A 563 -2.29 1.84 10.40
CA TRP A 563 -1.44 2.94 10.82
C TRP A 563 -0.17 2.40 11.45
N ILE A 564 0.86 3.24 11.53
CA ILE A 564 2.12 2.92 12.20
C ILE A 564 2.53 4.15 13.00
N ASP A 565 2.80 3.97 14.29
CA ASP A 565 3.26 5.05 15.14
C ASP A 565 4.77 5.30 14.93
N GLY A 566 5.14 6.53 14.59
CA GLY A 566 6.51 6.98 14.39
C GLY A 566 7.02 7.82 15.57
N PRO A 567 8.29 7.70 15.99
CA PRO A 567 8.82 8.41 17.16
C PRO A 567 9.34 9.83 16.84
N ASN A 568 9.24 10.71 17.83
CA ASN A 568 9.97 11.97 17.90
C ASN A 568 10.40 12.26 19.36
N PRO A 569 11.72 12.40 19.65
CA PRO A 569 12.84 12.08 18.74
C PRO A 569 12.89 10.58 18.44
N GLY A 570 13.49 10.20 17.31
CA GLY A 570 13.63 8.81 16.89
C GLY A 570 15.04 8.47 16.45
N GLU A 571 15.55 7.33 16.93
CA GLU A 571 16.76 6.66 16.44
C GLU A 571 16.49 5.85 15.15
N PHE A 572 17.53 5.43 14.43
CA PHE A 572 17.39 4.75 13.13
C PHE A 572 16.39 3.58 13.15
N ASP A 573 16.60 2.57 14.00
CA ASP A 573 15.71 1.39 14.09
C ASP A 573 14.28 1.76 14.49
N SER A 574 14.12 2.82 15.28
CA SER A 574 12.80 3.30 15.70
C SER A 574 12.05 4.09 14.62
N ARG A 575 12.77 4.58 13.59
CA ARG A 575 12.20 5.27 12.42
C ARG A 575 11.87 4.33 11.25
N ARG A 576 12.10 3.03 11.41
CA ARG A 576 11.59 2.00 10.48
C ARG A 576 10.10 1.78 10.72
N MET A 577 9.30 1.83 9.66
CA MET A 577 7.82 1.75 9.72
C MET A 577 7.31 0.49 9.01
N PRO A 578 7.33 -0.69 9.67
CA PRO A 578 6.80 -1.95 9.12
C PRO A 578 5.28 -2.09 9.14
N HIS A 579 4.72 -2.66 8.08
CA HIS A 579 3.39 -3.26 8.10
C HIS A 579 3.30 -4.54 7.24
N PRO A 580 2.79 -5.67 7.77
CA PRO A 580 2.54 -6.88 6.98
C PRO A 580 1.38 -6.69 5.99
N PHE A 581 1.50 -7.27 4.81
CA PHE A 581 0.48 -7.25 3.75
C PHE A 581 0.52 -8.55 2.93
N ASP A 582 -0.47 -8.76 2.05
CA ASP A 582 -0.37 -9.75 0.97
C ASP A 582 -0.84 -9.24 -0.40
N VAL A 583 -0.31 -9.88 -1.45
CA VAL A 583 -0.56 -9.59 -2.87
C VAL A 583 -0.90 -10.88 -3.63
N LEU A 584 -1.57 -10.76 -4.77
CA LEU A 584 -1.73 -11.90 -5.69
C LEU A 584 -0.49 -12.04 -6.56
N ALA A 585 -0.07 -13.27 -6.85
CA ALA A 585 0.81 -13.52 -7.99
C ALA A 585 0.12 -13.13 -9.31
N SER A 586 0.91 -12.79 -10.32
CA SER A 586 0.38 -12.64 -11.67
C SER A 586 -0.20 -13.98 -12.15
N PRO A 587 -1.32 -13.99 -12.88
CA PRO A 587 -1.83 -15.22 -13.49
C PRO A 587 -0.76 -15.86 -14.39
N ILE A 588 -0.59 -17.19 -14.31
CA ILE A 588 0.46 -17.94 -15.05
C ILE A 588 0.45 -17.66 -16.56
N ASN A 589 -0.73 -17.39 -17.13
CA ASN A 589 -0.92 -17.09 -18.56
C ASN A 589 -1.28 -15.61 -18.82
N ALA A 590 -0.85 -14.69 -17.95
CA ALA A 590 -1.07 -13.26 -18.14
C ALA A 590 -0.24 -12.72 -19.31
N VAL A 591 -0.82 -11.82 -20.11
CA VAL A 591 -0.15 -11.23 -21.29
C VAL A 591 0.91 -10.18 -20.89
N GLN A 592 0.71 -9.57 -19.72
CA GLN A 592 1.70 -8.82 -18.97
C GLN A 592 1.51 -9.16 -17.49
N PRO A 593 2.54 -9.06 -16.64
CA PRO A 593 2.36 -9.24 -15.20
C PRO A 593 1.43 -8.17 -14.62
N ASP A 594 0.78 -8.56 -13.53
CA ASP A 594 0.20 -7.66 -12.55
C ASP A 594 1.29 -6.73 -11.98
N VAL A 595 0.89 -5.53 -11.59
CA VAL A 595 1.80 -4.48 -11.09
C VAL A 595 1.26 -3.94 -9.79
N LEU A 596 2.11 -3.97 -8.76
CA LEU A 596 1.92 -3.25 -7.52
C LEU A 596 2.35 -1.79 -7.71
N VAL A 597 1.40 -0.88 -7.54
CA VAL A 597 1.54 0.57 -7.67
C VAL A 597 1.59 1.14 -6.26
N ILE A 598 2.76 1.64 -5.85
CA ILE A 598 2.96 2.25 -4.52
C ILE A 598 3.07 3.76 -4.71
N SER A 599 2.04 4.50 -4.31
CA SER A 599 2.06 5.97 -4.31
C SER A 599 2.53 6.46 -2.95
N TRP A 600 3.68 7.13 -2.91
CA TRP A 600 4.33 7.58 -1.68
C TRP A 600 3.72 8.83 -1.06
N GLY A 601 2.78 9.48 -1.76
CA GLY A 601 1.95 10.54 -1.23
C GLY A 601 2.76 11.72 -0.70
N ASN A 602 2.70 11.97 0.60
CA ASN A 602 3.37 13.09 1.27
C ASN A 602 4.53 12.67 2.18
N THR A 603 5.11 11.47 1.97
CA THR A 603 6.34 11.00 2.64
C THR A 603 7.44 12.07 2.65
N PRO A 604 8.26 12.14 3.72
CA PRO A 604 9.33 13.12 3.78
C PRO A 604 10.47 12.73 2.82
N ARG A 605 11.01 13.72 2.10
CA ARG A 605 12.16 13.55 1.18
C ARG A 605 13.33 12.84 1.85
N GLY A 606 13.95 11.89 1.16
CA GLY A 606 14.98 11.00 1.68
C GLY A 606 14.44 9.79 2.45
N SER A 607 13.15 9.46 2.32
CA SER A 607 12.61 8.18 2.78
C SER A 607 12.98 7.05 1.81
N VAL A 608 13.15 5.84 2.33
CA VAL A 608 13.40 4.63 1.55
C VAL A 608 12.33 3.60 1.85
N GLY A 609 11.83 2.91 0.82
CA GLY A 609 10.87 1.81 0.95
C GLY A 609 11.55 0.45 0.71
N ASP A 610 11.47 -0.45 1.69
CA ASP A 610 11.84 -1.86 1.56
C ASP A 610 10.57 -2.73 1.39
N LEU A 611 10.56 -3.60 0.39
CA LEU A 611 9.50 -4.57 0.13
C LEU A 611 10.05 -6.00 0.28
N TYR A 612 9.85 -6.60 1.45
CA TYR A 612 10.25 -7.98 1.73
C TYR A 612 9.17 -8.98 1.32
N LEU A 613 9.46 -9.84 0.36
CA LEU A 613 8.55 -10.83 -0.25
C LEU A 613 9.21 -12.23 -0.24
N PRO A 614 9.24 -12.95 0.91
CA PRO A 614 9.95 -14.24 1.05
C PRO A 614 9.44 -15.40 0.17
N GLY A 615 8.36 -15.20 -0.59
CA GLY A 615 7.87 -16.16 -1.58
C GLY A 615 8.42 -15.94 -3.00
N ILE A 616 9.26 -14.93 -3.22
CA ILE A 616 9.73 -14.48 -4.54
C ILE A 616 11.21 -14.07 -4.44
N SER A 617 11.99 -14.24 -5.51
CA SER A 617 13.31 -13.59 -5.59
C SER A 617 13.16 -12.10 -5.93
N ALA A 618 13.90 -11.25 -5.21
CA ALA A 618 14.01 -9.84 -5.54
C ALA A 618 14.69 -9.62 -6.92
N SER A 619 15.64 -10.48 -7.31
CA SER A 619 16.28 -10.39 -8.64
C SER A 619 15.30 -10.55 -9.79
N ASP A 620 14.31 -11.43 -9.63
CA ASP A 620 13.33 -11.74 -10.68
C ASP A 620 12.37 -10.56 -10.88
N ILE A 621 12.04 -9.86 -9.79
CA ILE A 621 11.21 -8.65 -9.85
C ILE A 621 11.99 -7.49 -10.49
N VAL A 622 13.27 -7.30 -10.16
CA VAL A 622 14.11 -6.28 -10.81
C VAL A 622 14.30 -6.59 -12.30
N ALA A 623 14.55 -7.84 -12.68
CA ALA A 623 14.65 -8.25 -14.07
C ALA A 623 13.33 -8.05 -14.85
N LEU A 624 12.20 -8.32 -14.21
CA LEU A 624 10.87 -8.09 -14.79
C LEU A 624 10.54 -6.59 -14.90
N ALA A 625 10.97 -5.78 -13.94
CA ALA A 625 10.87 -4.32 -14.00
C ALA A 625 11.75 -3.74 -15.10
N ALA A 626 12.97 -4.25 -15.28
CA ALA A 626 13.81 -3.86 -16.40
C ALA A 626 13.14 -4.21 -17.76
N ALA A 627 12.63 -5.44 -17.91
CA ALA A 627 11.96 -5.85 -19.15
C ALA A 627 10.71 -5.03 -19.53
N LEU A 628 10.08 -4.34 -18.58
CA LEU A 628 8.88 -3.51 -18.80
C LEU A 628 9.16 -2.00 -18.79
N TYR A 629 10.18 -1.58 -18.04
CA TYR A 629 10.37 -0.21 -17.60
C TYR A 629 11.84 0.24 -17.59
N ASP A 630 12.85 -0.50 -18.07
CA ASP A 630 14.25 -0.03 -18.10
C ASP A 630 14.41 1.20 -19.03
N PRO A 631 15.17 2.25 -18.67
CA PRO A 631 15.92 2.50 -17.41
C PRO A 631 15.12 3.16 -16.25
N PHE A 632 13.79 3.20 -16.31
CA PHE A 632 12.90 3.92 -15.37
C PHE A 632 12.61 3.16 -14.07
N ALA A 633 13.04 1.90 -13.95
CA ALA A 633 12.82 1.07 -12.77
C ALA A 633 13.78 1.45 -11.63
N ALA A 634 13.38 2.39 -10.76
CA ALA A 634 14.10 2.73 -9.53
C ALA A 634 13.96 1.67 -8.42
N LEU A 635 14.23 0.40 -8.77
CA LEU A 635 14.22 -0.77 -7.87
C LEU A 635 15.64 -1.33 -7.73
N SER A 636 16.05 -1.63 -6.50
CA SER A 636 17.32 -2.29 -6.19
C SER A 636 17.10 -3.59 -5.40
N VAL A 637 18.04 -4.52 -5.50
CA VAL A 637 18.07 -5.72 -4.64
C VAL A 637 18.80 -5.35 -3.34
N VAL A 638 18.13 -5.50 -2.20
CA VAL A 638 18.71 -5.29 -0.86
C VAL A 638 19.18 -6.61 -0.25
N ASP A 639 18.33 -7.64 -0.32
CA ASP A 639 18.68 -9.04 -0.05
C ASP A 639 17.90 -9.96 -1.01
N GLU A 640 18.11 -11.27 -0.94
CA GLU A 640 17.48 -12.29 -1.84
C GLU A 640 15.96 -12.11 -1.99
N HIS A 641 15.28 -11.59 -0.97
CA HIS A 641 13.84 -11.44 -0.92
C HIS A 641 13.37 -10.00 -0.64
N THR A 642 14.27 -9.01 -0.64
CA THR A 642 13.96 -7.62 -0.30
C THR A 642 14.33 -6.70 -1.46
N LEU A 643 13.33 -5.96 -1.95
CA LEU A 643 13.51 -4.85 -2.89
C LEU A 643 13.65 -3.54 -2.12
N GLY A 644 14.60 -2.70 -2.51
CA GLY A 644 14.70 -1.31 -2.07
C GLY A 644 14.22 -0.37 -3.17
N CYS A 645 13.63 0.77 -2.78
CA CYS A 645 13.21 1.82 -3.71
C CYS A 645 13.15 3.21 -3.03
N PRO A 646 13.35 4.33 -3.76
CA PRO A 646 13.14 5.67 -3.23
C PRO A 646 11.66 5.93 -2.91
N ALA A 647 11.37 6.41 -1.71
CA ALA A 647 10.02 6.75 -1.25
C ALA A 647 9.82 8.28 -1.22
N GLU A 648 10.00 8.93 -2.37
CA GLU A 648 10.00 10.39 -2.51
C GLU A 648 8.58 11.00 -2.51
N PRO A 649 8.39 12.23 -1.99
CA PRO A 649 7.09 12.89 -1.97
C PRO A 649 6.52 13.09 -3.38
N GLY A 650 5.28 12.66 -3.58
CA GLY A 650 4.52 12.83 -4.81
C GLY A 650 4.88 11.86 -5.95
N SER A 651 5.77 10.90 -5.73
CA SER A 651 6.11 9.88 -6.73
C SER A 651 5.32 8.57 -6.58
N VAL A 652 5.44 7.72 -7.60
CA VAL A 652 4.90 6.36 -7.62
C VAL A 652 6.00 5.34 -7.97
N THR A 653 6.01 4.19 -7.30
CA THR A 653 6.86 3.05 -7.64
C THR A 653 6.01 1.94 -8.26
N LEU A 654 6.47 1.38 -9.38
CA LEU A 654 5.82 0.28 -10.09
C LEU A 654 6.64 -1.01 -9.87
N VAL A 655 6.06 -1.98 -9.17
CA VAL A 655 6.69 -3.27 -8.88
C VAL A 655 5.92 -4.38 -9.60
N PRO A 656 6.42 -4.92 -10.73
CA PRO A 656 5.74 -5.98 -11.45
C PRO A 656 5.89 -7.31 -10.70
N LEU A 657 4.80 -8.07 -10.60
CA LEU A 657 4.74 -9.29 -9.81
C LEU A 657 4.96 -10.51 -10.71
N PRO A 658 5.87 -11.45 -10.38
CA PRO A 658 6.09 -12.65 -11.19
C PRO A 658 4.84 -13.55 -11.30
N PRO A 659 4.72 -14.34 -12.39
CA PRO A 659 3.66 -15.32 -12.55
C PRO A 659 3.68 -16.40 -11.47
N GLY A 660 2.52 -16.79 -10.96
CA GLY A 660 2.41 -17.81 -9.92
C GLY A 660 0.98 -18.26 -9.64
N SER A 661 0.83 -19.26 -8.78
CA SER A 661 -0.46 -19.84 -8.39
C SER A 661 -0.88 -19.54 -6.94
N VAL A 662 -0.07 -18.79 -6.18
CA VAL A 662 -0.27 -18.56 -4.74
C VAL A 662 -0.25 -17.07 -4.41
N ARG A 663 -0.88 -16.69 -3.28
CA ARG A 663 -0.75 -15.35 -2.70
C ARG A 663 0.61 -15.18 -2.02
N PHE A 664 1.30 -14.06 -2.26
CA PHE A 664 2.57 -13.76 -1.59
C PHE A 664 2.33 -12.93 -0.35
N ALA A 665 2.82 -13.39 0.79
CA ALA A 665 2.85 -12.59 2.02
C ALA A 665 4.12 -11.73 2.02
N GLY A 666 4.03 -10.50 2.53
CA GLY A 666 5.16 -9.59 2.58
C GLY A 666 5.14 -8.61 3.76
N LEU A 667 6.25 -7.90 3.91
CA LEU A 667 6.43 -6.80 4.86
C LEU A 667 6.86 -5.56 4.08
N LEU A 668 6.04 -4.51 4.08
CA LEU A 668 6.47 -3.19 3.61
C LEU A 668 7.11 -2.48 4.80
N THR A 669 8.32 -1.97 4.63
CA THR A 669 8.98 -1.12 5.62
C THR A 669 9.28 0.22 4.98
N VAL A 670 9.01 1.31 5.70
CA VAL A 670 9.39 2.66 5.25
C VAL A 670 10.33 3.27 6.27
N ASP A 671 11.55 3.55 5.85
CA ASP A 671 12.58 4.13 6.70
C ASP A 671 12.53 5.65 6.61
N LEU A 672 12.10 6.29 7.69
CA LEU A 672 11.94 7.73 7.74
C LEU A 672 13.28 8.44 8.06
N PRO A 673 13.57 9.58 7.38
CA PRO A 673 14.75 10.38 7.63
C PRO A 673 14.73 11.01 9.03
N ALA A 674 15.90 11.46 9.49
CA ALA A 674 16.00 12.25 10.71
C ALA A 674 15.28 13.61 10.55
N GLY A 675 14.81 14.18 11.67
CA GLY A 675 14.17 15.50 11.68
C GLY A 675 12.64 15.51 11.50
N ILE A 676 12.00 14.35 11.39
CA ILE A 676 10.54 14.21 11.57
C ILE A 676 10.11 14.70 12.96
N LYS A 677 8.87 15.19 13.07
CA LYS A 677 8.33 15.89 14.24
C LYS A 677 6.96 15.35 14.62
N ALA A 678 6.67 15.32 15.92
CA ALA A 678 5.36 14.93 16.43
C ALA A 678 4.23 15.78 15.81
N GLY A 679 3.10 15.14 15.47
CA GLY A 679 1.98 15.75 14.75
C GLY A 679 2.12 15.75 13.22
N GLN A 680 3.17 15.14 12.65
CA GLN A 680 3.24 14.85 11.22
C GLN A 680 2.53 13.55 10.88
N HIS A 681 1.85 13.53 9.73
CA HIS A 681 1.12 12.37 9.21
C HIS A 681 1.56 12.10 7.76
N TYR A 682 1.85 10.85 7.41
CA TYR A 682 2.27 10.44 6.07
C TYR A 682 1.37 9.31 5.55
N ASN A 683 0.75 9.51 4.39
CA ASN A 683 -0.15 8.55 3.77
C ASN A 683 0.50 7.91 2.54
N ILE A 684 0.58 6.58 2.53
CA ILE A 684 1.17 5.78 1.46
C ILE A 684 0.11 4.80 0.98
N SER A 685 -0.23 4.83 -0.31
CA SER A 685 -1.24 3.92 -0.87
C SER A 685 -0.59 2.86 -1.76
N ILE A 686 -1.05 1.62 -1.63
CA ILE A 686 -0.56 0.44 -2.34
C ILE A 686 -1.76 -0.17 -3.07
N GLN A 687 -1.70 -0.24 -4.40
CA GLN A 687 -2.74 -0.81 -5.26
C GLN A 687 -2.13 -1.90 -6.15
N GLN A 688 -2.78 -3.05 -6.31
CA GLN A 688 -2.40 -3.99 -7.36
C GLN A 688 -3.31 -3.81 -8.57
N THR A 689 -2.73 -3.88 -9.76
CA THR A 689 -3.44 -3.84 -11.04
C THR A 689 -3.16 -5.11 -11.84
N THR A 690 -4.19 -5.71 -12.42
CA THR A 690 -4.09 -6.90 -13.27
C THR A 690 -4.41 -6.58 -14.72
N MET A 691 -3.72 -7.23 -15.65
CA MET A 691 -4.02 -7.10 -17.08
C MET A 691 -5.26 -7.92 -17.44
N LYS A 692 -6.36 -7.24 -17.77
CA LYS A 692 -7.55 -7.85 -18.35
C LYS A 692 -7.46 -7.82 -19.88
N LYS A 693 -8.13 -8.80 -20.51
CA LYS A 693 -8.32 -8.83 -21.97
C LYS A 693 -9.75 -9.19 -22.34
N ALA A 694 -10.22 -8.63 -23.45
CA ALA A 694 -11.46 -9.02 -24.12
C ALA A 694 -11.18 -9.25 -25.60
N MET A 695 -11.80 -10.28 -26.19
CA MET A 695 -11.76 -10.52 -27.63
C MET A 695 -13.13 -10.22 -28.22
N THR A 696 -13.16 -9.43 -29.30
CA THR A 696 -14.34 -9.26 -30.15
C THR A 696 -14.11 -9.98 -31.47
N VAL A 697 -15.06 -10.82 -31.87
CA VAL A 697 -15.13 -11.38 -33.22
C VAL A 697 -16.00 -10.42 -34.04
N PRO A 698 -15.50 -9.86 -35.17
CA PRO A 698 -16.33 -9.07 -36.06
C PRO A 698 -17.54 -9.88 -36.54
N PRO A 699 -18.73 -9.28 -36.73
CA PRO A 699 -19.86 -9.99 -37.32
C PRO A 699 -19.50 -10.46 -38.75
N PRO A 700 -20.00 -11.63 -39.20
CA PRO A 700 -19.71 -12.13 -40.54
C PRO A 700 -20.13 -11.13 -41.61
N ASP A 701 -19.25 -10.91 -42.58
CA ASP A 701 -19.50 -10.04 -43.73
C ASP A 701 -20.79 -10.52 -44.45
N PRO A 702 -21.77 -9.64 -44.77
CA PRO A 702 -23.00 -10.06 -45.44
C PRO A 702 -22.65 -10.75 -46.77
N PRO A 703 -23.35 -11.84 -47.16
CA PRO A 703 -22.87 -12.77 -48.18
C PRO A 703 -22.74 -12.11 -49.56
N LYS A 704 -21.51 -11.69 -49.89
CA LYS A 704 -21.12 -11.21 -51.22
C LYS A 704 -20.94 -12.41 -52.14
N LEU A 705 -21.76 -12.48 -53.19
CA LEU A 705 -21.64 -13.48 -54.26
C LEU A 705 -20.40 -13.20 -55.13
N ALA A 706 -19.22 -13.62 -54.68
CA ALA A 706 -17.99 -13.70 -55.48
C ALA A 706 -17.03 -14.77 -54.94
N LEU A 707 -16.21 -15.34 -55.82
CA LEU A 707 -15.32 -16.47 -55.50
C LEU A 707 -14.06 -16.07 -54.71
N SER A 708 -13.65 -17.00 -53.84
CA SER A 708 -12.28 -17.22 -53.32
C SER A 708 -11.51 -16.03 -52.71
N LEU A 709 -11.42 -16.01 -51.38
CA LEU A 709 -10.26 -16.54 -50.63
C LEU A 709 -10.64 -16.56 -49.14
N SER A 710 -10.08 -17.49 -48.36
CA SER A 710 -10.31 -17.54 -46.92
C SER A 710 -9.52 -16.43 -46.23
N SER A 711 -10.13 -15.26 -46.05
CA SER A 711 -9.68 -14.30 -45.04
C SER A 711 -9.82 -14.95 -43.67
N SER A 712 -8.72 -15.15 -42.96
CA SER A 712 -8.78 -15.42 -41.52
C SER A 712 -9.42 -14.21 -40.85
N GLU A 713 -10.57 -14.42 -40.21
CA GLU A 713 -11.23 -13.38 -39.41
C GLU A 713 -10.30 -12.97 -38.26
N GLU A 714 -9.68 -11.80 -38.35
CA GLU A 714 -8.82 -11.28 -37.29
C GLU A 714 -9.67 -10.88 -36.09
N SER A 715 -9.54 -11.63 -34.99
CA SER A 715 -10.14 -11.28 -33.71
C SER A 715 -9.38 -10.13 -33.06
N ILE A 716 -10.07 -9.01 -32.84
CA ILE A 716 -9.47 -7.85 -32.18
C ILE A 716 -9.43 -8.14 -30.67
N THR A 717 -8.24 -8.05 -30.06
CA THR A 717 -8.05 -8.23 -28.62
C THR A 717 -7.72 -6.90 -27.95
N TYR A 718 -8.53 -6.53 -26.96
CA TYR A 718 -8.33 -5.32 -26.14
C TYR A 718 -7.65 -5.66 -24.83
N TYR A 719 -6.91 -4.68 -24.29
CA TYR A 719 -6.12 -4.81 -23.06
C TYR A 719 -6.29 -3.58 -22.19
N TRP A 720 -6.58 -3.77 -20.90
CA TRP A 720 -6.63 -2.71 -19.90
C TRP A 720 -6.13 -3.23 -18.55
N ARG A 721 -5.58 -2.34 -17.72
CA ARG A 721 -5.36 -2.63 -16.29
C ARG A 721 -6.62 -2.30 -15.51
N GLN A 722 -7.03 -3.25 -14.68
CA GLN A 722 -8.05 -3.06 -13.66
C GLN A 722 -7.37 -3.20 -12.32
N ALA A 723 -7.77 -2.41 -11.32
CA ALA A 723 -7.42 -2.70 -9.94
C ALA A 723 -7.84 -4.14 -9.56
N THR A 724 -7.12 -4.76 -8.65
CA THR A 724 -7.58 -5.97 -7.93
C THR A 724 -7.92 -5.68 -6.48
N GLY A 725 -7.50 -4.51 -6.00
CA GLY A 725 -7.63 -4.04 -4.63
C GLY A 725 -6.48 -3.12 -4.25
N ALA A 726 -6.69 -2.37 -3.16
CA ALA A 726 -5.75 -1.39 -2.68
C ALA A 726 -5.86 -1.20 -1.16
N PHE A 727 -4.76 -0.80 -0.53
CA PHE A 727 -4.75 -0.33 0.84
C PHE A 727 -3.92 0.93 1.04
N GLN A 728 -4.04 1.53 2.21
CA GLN A 728 -3.26 2.70 2.62
C GLN A 728 -2.64 2.41 3.97
N ILE A 729 -1.38 2.79 4.14
CA ILE A 729 -0.71 2.87 5.44
C ILE A 729 -0.61 4.35 5.82
N SER A 730 -0.99 4.67 7.05
CA SER A 730 -0.93 6.02 7.61
C SER A 730 0.11 6.07 8.72
N ILE A 731 1.26 6.70 8.50
CA ILE A 731 2.30 6.84 9.53
C ILE A 731 2.02 8.10 10.35
N VAL A 732 1.92 8.00 11.68
CA VAL A 732 1.63 9.11 12.59
C VAL A 732 2.81 9.34 13.52
N VAL A 733 3.43 10.51 13.47
CA VAL A 733 4.60 10.82 14.32
C VAL A 733 4.14 11.37 15.67
N SER A 734 4.62 10.76 16.76
CA SER A 734 4.24 11.06 18.15
C SER A 734 5.45 10.99 19.10
N HIS A 735 5.27 11.33 20.37
CA HIS A 735 6.34 11.30 21.36
C HIS A 735 6.69 9.86 21.76
N LYS A 736 7.97 9.48 21.66
CA LYS A 736 8.41 8.08 21.87
C LYS A 736 8.01 7.50 23.23
N GLU A 737 7.94 8.32 24.26
CA GLU A 737 7.55 7.95 25.62
C GLU A 737 6.09 7.46 25.68
N ALA A 738 5.22 7.97 24.80
CA ALA A 738 3.83 7.53 24.68
C ALA A 738 3.68 6.24 23.86
N LEU A 739 4.67 5.93 23.01
CA LEU A 739 4.68 4.79 22.09
C LEU A 739 5.34 3.53 22.67
N LEU A 740 6.28 3.69 23.61
CA LEU A 740 7.04 2.58 24.18
C LEU A 740 6.16 1.44 24.70
N PHE A 741 5.15 1.73 25.51
CA PHE A 741 4.30 0.68 26.07
C PHE A 741 3.41 -0.01 25.01
N PRO A 742 2.68 0.71 24.12
CA PRO A 742 2.04 0.09 22.96
C PRO A 742 2.96 -0.82 22.13
N GLU A 743 4.19 -0.39 21.83
CA GLU A 743 5.17 -1.16 21.05
C GLU A 743 5.60 -2.45 21.80
N GLN A 744 5.80 -2.38 23.12
CA GLN A 744 6.06 -3.56 23.95
C GLN A 744 4.89 -4.56 23.95
N ARG A 745 3.64 -4.09 23.90
CA ARG A 745 2.46 -4.97 23.78
C ARG A 745 2.40 -5.65 22.41
N LEU A 746 2.74 -4.93 21.34
CA LEU A 746 2.89 -5.49 19.99
C LEU A 746 4.00 -6.55 19.94
N LEU A 747 5.18 -6.26 20.49
CA LEU A 747 6.30 -7.20 20.57
C LEU A 747 5.91 -8.48 21.34
N SER A 748 5.21 -8.31 22.47
CA SER A 748 4.64 -9.43 23.25
C SER A 748 3.69 -10.29 22.42
N TRP A 749 2.79 -9.66 21.65
CA TRP A 749 1.86 -10.40 20.79
C TRP A 749 2.59 -11.12 19.64
N LEU A 750 3.55 -10.46 18.97
CA LEU A 750 4.35 -11.06 17.89
C LEU A 750 5.15 -12.28 18.37
N ARG A 751 5.79 -12.18 19.54
CA ARG A 751 6.52 -13.30 20.15
C ARG A 751 5.62 -14.49 20.47
N TRP A 752 4.40 -14.25 20.94
CA TRP A 752 3.41 -15.31 21.08
C TRP A 752 2.92 -15.85 19.73
N LYS A 753 2.68 -14.99 18.73
CA LYS A 753 2.29 -15.43 17.39
C LYS A 753 3.30 -16.39 16.75
N LEU A 754 4.59 -16.14 16.94
CA LEU A 754 5.66 -17.05 16.49
C LEU A 754 5.70 -18.42 17.19
N THR A 755 4.99 -18.61 18.31
CA THR A 755 4.83 -19.94 18.95
C THR A 755 3.59 -20.71 18.49
N VAL A 756 2.59 -20.03 17.91
CA VAL A 756 1.31 -20.63 17.47
C VAL A 756 1.13 -20.71 15.95
N VAL A 757 1.85 -19.88 15.17
CA VAL A 757 1.86 -19.95 13.70
C VAL A 757 2.85 -21.03 13.26
N PRO A 758 2.43 -22.03 12.45
CA PRO A 758 3.35 -23.06 11.95
C PRO A 758 4.50 -22.48 11.10
N ALA A 759 5.70 -23.00 11.28
CA ALA A 759 6.89 -22.61 10.51
C ALA A 759 6.75 -22.86 8.99
N THR A 760 5.84 -23.73 8.58
CA THR A 760 5.48 -23.98 7.17
C THR A 760 4.52 -22.94 6.58
N SER A 761 4.02 -22.00 7.37
CA SER A 761 3.15 -20.92 6.88
C SER A 761 3.97 -19.86 6.15
N ARG A 762 3.49 -19.39 4.99
CA ARG A 762 4.07 -18.24 4.25
C ARG A 762 4.23 -16.97 5.10
N TRP A 763 3.43 -16.85 6.17
CA TRP A 763 3.48 -15.73 7.10
C TRP A 763 4.57 -15.85 8.17
N TYR A 764 5.14 -17.03 8.41
CA TYR A 764 6.17 -17.21 9.44
C TYR A 764 7.42 -16.34 9.21
N PRO A 765 8.07 -16.34 8.02
CA PRO A 765 9.22 -15.46 7.77
C PRO A 765 8.85 -13.96 7.83
N VAL A 766 7.63 -13.60 7.41
CA VAL A 766 7.12 -12.22 7.51
C VAL A 766 6.97 -11.78 8.96
N LEU A 767 6.35 -12.61 9.81
CA LEU A 767 6.21 -12.35 11.24
C LEU A 767 7.55 -12.31 11.97
N GLN A 768 8.53 -13.12 11.53
CA GLN A 768 9.88 -13.11 12.09
C GLN A 768 10.63 -11.81 11.75
N ARG A 769 10.61 -11.35 10.50
CA ARG A 769 11.19 -10.05 10.10
C ARG A 769 10.48 -8.88 10.79
N TYR A 770 9.16 -8.98 10.99
CA TYR A 770 8.38 -7.96 11.71
C TYR A 770 8.73 -7.90 13.20
N GLU A 771 8.86 -9.04 13.90
CA GLU A 771 9.30 -9.11 15.29
C GLU A 771 10.69 -8.48 15.48
N GLN A 772 11.62 -8.74 14.56
CA GLN A 772 12.97 -8.16 14.60
C GLN A 772 12.94 -6.63 14.51
N GLN A 773 12.17 -6.06 13.58
CA GLN A 773 12.05 -4.61 13.45
C GLN A 773 11.32 -3.97 14.65
N VAL A 774 10.25 -4.59 15.15
CA VAL A 774 9.55 -4.13 16.37
C VAL A 774 10.45 -4.21 17.61
N SER A 775 11.31 -5.23 17.71
CA SER A 775 12.33 -5.35 18.76
C SER A 775 13.33 -4.17 18.72
N GLY A 776 13.80 -3.79 17.52
CA GLY A 776 14.62 -2.59 17.30
C GLY A 776 13.88 -1.29 17.66
N ARG A 777 12.60 -1.18 17.29
CA ARG A 777 11.73 -0.04 17.66
C ARG A 777 11.56 0.10 19.17
N VAL A 778 11.30 -0.99 19.91
CA VAL A 778 11.27 -0.99 21.39
C VAL A 778 12.58 -0.47 21.97
N SER A 779 13.73 -0.88 21.43
CA SER A 779 15.04 -0.40 21.85
C SER A 779 15.21 1.10 21.61
N GLY A 780 14.95 1.60 20.40
CA GLY A 780 15.07 3.03 20.08
C GLY A 780 14.01 3.93 20.73
N PHE A 781 12.87 3.37 21.17
CA PHE A 781 11.92 4.07 22.04
C PHE A 781 12.42 4.17 23.51
N GLY A 782 13.46 3.43 23.89
CA GLY A 782 14.10 3.46 25.21
C GLY A 782 13.75 2.28 26.13
N GLY A 783 13.18 1.19 25.60
CA GLY A 783 12.91 -0.04 26.34
C GLY A 783 14.00 -1.11 26.17
N ASP A 784 13.98 -2.13 27.03
CA ASP A 784 14.76 -3.35 26.83
C ASP A 784 13.88 -4.42 26.17
N PRO A 785 14.07 -4.74 24.87
CA PRO A 785 13.31 -5.79 24.22
C PRO A 785 13.62 -7.18 24.81
N GLY A 786 14.72 -7.39 25.52
CA GLY A 786 15.04 -8.64 26.21
C GLY A 786 14.09 -8.98 27.37
N GLN A 787 13.41 -7.99 27.97
CA GLN A 787 12.43 -8.24 29.05
C GLN A 787 11.04 -8.63 28.55
N VAL A 788 10.72 -8.37 27.28
CA VAL A 788 9.36 -8.54 26.75
C VAL A 788 9.07 -10.01 26.45
N LYS A 789 8.16 -10.62 27.20
CA LYS A 789 7.74 -12.01 26.98
C LYS A 789 6.58 -12.11 25.99
N GLY A 790 6.41 -13.30 25.40
CA GLY A 790 5.28 -13.58 24.53
C GLY A 790 3.98 -13.75 25.32
N SER A 791 2.91 -13.04 24.93
CA SER A 791 1.57 -13.18 25.53
C SER A 791 0.44 -12.91 24.52
N PRO A 792 -0.64 -13.73 24.48
CA PRO A 792 -1.81 -13.50 23.62
C PRO A 792 -2.57 -12.22 23.98
N ASP A 793 -2.53 -11.82 25.25
CA ASP A 793 -3.20 -10.61 25.76
C ASP A 793 -2.31 -9.36 25.62
N GLY A 794 -1.08 -9.52 25.10
CA GLY A 794 -0.09 -8.45 24.94
C GLY A 794 0.50 -7.95 26.26
N ASP A 795 0.53 -8.78 27.32
CA ASP A 795 1.26 -8.47 28.56
C ASP A 795 2.78 -8.70 28.39
N PRO A 796 3.62 -7.65 28.38
CA PRO A 796 5.06 -7.80 28.19
C PRO A 796 5.77 -8.46 29.38
N THR A 797 5.15 -8.53 30.56
CA THR A 797 5.79 -9.11 31.76
C THR A 797 5.69 -10.64 31.80
N GLY A 798 4.75 -11.23 31.06
CA GLY A 798 4.41 -12.64 31.05
C GLY A 798 3.88 -13.16 32.39
N CYS A 799 3.23 -12.29 33.17
CA CYS A 799 2.48 -12.67 34.37
C CYS A 799 1.10 -13.17 33.92
N GLY A 800 1.08 -14.43 33.47
CA GLY A 800 -0.09 -15.02 32.80
C GLY A 800 -1.42 -14.83 33.52
N SER A 801 -2.47 -14.67 32.72
CA SER A 801 -3.87 -14.33 33.07
C SER A 801 -4.59 -15.36 33.96
N GLY A 802 -4.04 -15.67 35.13
CA GLY A 802 -4.67 -16.44 36.20
C GLY A 802 -5.65 -15.57 36.98
N GLY A 803 -6.94 -15.88 36.86
CA GLY A 803 -8.02 -15.00 37.31
C GLY A 803 -8.11 -14.80 38.83
N HIS A 804 -7.46 -13.75 39.34
CA HIS A 804 -7.92 -13.01 40.51
C HIS A 804 -7.78 -11.51 40.23
N GLY A 805 -8.88 -10.86 39.88
CA GLY A 805 -8.91 -9.41 39.79
C GLY A 805 -8.86 -8.82 41.20
N HIS A 806 -7.70 -8.30 41.62
CA HIS A 806 -7.62 -7.21 42.59
C HIS A 806 -6.21 -6.58 42.60
N HIS A 807 -6.18 -5.26 42.32
CA HIS A 807 -5.06 -4.32 42.41
C HIS A 807 -3.93 -4.48 41.39
N GLY A 808 -3.68 -3.38 40.66
CA GLY A 808 -2.62 -3.30 39.66
C GLY A 808 -1.23 -3.34 40.30
N CYS A 809 -0.23 -3.68 39.49
CA CYS A 809 1.17 -3.71 39.88
C CYS A 809 1.76 -2.29 40.00
N HIS A 810 1.15 -1.45 40.84
CA HIS A 810 1.91 -0.42 41.52
C HIS A 810 2.93 -1.13 42.41
N CYS A 811 4.22 -0.89 42.18
CA CYS A 811 5.29 -1.34 43.07
C CYS A 811 5.35 -0.50 44.36
N HIS A 812 4.22 -0.38 45.06
CA HIS A 812 4.07 0.35 46.33
C HIS A 812 3.44 -0.53 47.42
N ASP A 813 4.11 -0.53 48.57
CA ASP A 813 3.57 -0.81 49.91
C ASP A 813 3.21 -2.23 50.37
N HIS A 814 3.83 -3.29 49.82
CA HIS A 814 3.90 -4.60 50.48
C HIS A 814 5.33 -5.04 50.83
N CYS A 815 5.92 -4.39 51.84
CA CYS A 815 7.12 -4.87 52.57
C CYS A 815 6.93 -4.81 54.09
N GLY A 816 5.87 -5.47 54.57
CA GLY A 816 5.62 -5.70 55.98
C GLY A 816 6.45 -6.85 56.56
N LYS A 817 7.69 -6.56 56.97
CA LYS A 817 8.54 -7.38 57.88
C LYS A 817 8.67 -8.88 57.56
N GLY A 818 9.50 -9.22 56.58
CA GLY A 818 10.12 -10.55 56.42
C GLY A 818 11.59 -10.39 56.05
N ARG A 819 12.50 -11.23 56.58
CA ARG A 819 13.94 -11.18 56.22
C ARG A 819 14.17 -12.06 55.00
N GLY A 820 14.86 -11.54 54.00
CA GLY A 820 15.30 -12.26 52.80
C GLY A 820 15.80 -11.25 51.78
N ASP A 821 17.04 -11.40 51.33
CA ASP A 821 17.61 -10.57 50.28
C ASP A 821 16.95 -10.84 48.91
N HIS A 822 17.26 -9.96 47.95
CA HIS A 822 16.81 -9.86 46.54
C HIS A 822 15.88 -8.66 46.23
N CYS A 823 16.11 -8.06 45.06
CA CYS A 823 15.54 -6.80 44.54
C CYS A 823 15.89 -5.50 45.30
N LYS A 824 16.91 -4.78 44.79
CA LYS A 824 17.15 -3.34 45.06
C LYS A 824 17.50 -2.58 43.78
N CYS A 825 16.53 -2.38 42.89
CA CYS A 825 16.58 -1.23 41.98
C CYS A 825 16.12 0.00 42.78
N ARG A 826 17.03 0.93 43.07
CA ARG A 826 16.70 2.20 43.75
C ARG A 826 17.28 3.37 42.97
N THR A 827 16.40 4.18 42.39
CA THR A 827 16.75 5.51 41.88
C THR A 827 16.79 6.51 43.05
N PHE A 828 17.77 7.42 43.02
CA PHE A 828 17.95 8.45 44.04
C PHE A 828 18.22 9.81 43.38
N MET A 829 17.64 10.88 43.93
CA MET A 829 17.96 12.27 43.57
C MET A 829 18.58 13.00 44.77
N GLY A 830 19.66 13.74 44.53
CA GLY A 830 20.36 14.55 45.54
C GLY A 830 21.58 15.24 44.95
N LYS A 831 22.17 16.20 45.67
CA LYS A 831 23.40 16.86 45.19
C LYS A 831 24.58 15.92 45.40
N VAL A 832 25.31 15.57 44.34
CA VAL A 832 26.61 14.89 44.44
C VAL A 832 27.55 15.81 45.22
N CYS A 833 28.12 15.27 46.29
CA CYS A 833 28.96 16.03 47.24
C CYS A 833 30.34 15.40 47.45
N ARG A 834 30.56 14.17 46.99
CA ARG A 834 31.85 13.50 46.89
C ARG A 834 31.85 12.53 45.70
N LEU A 835 33.01 12.37 45.09
CA LEU A 835 33.36 11.26 44.20
C LEU A 835 34.48 10.46 44.87
N ALA A 836 34.57 9.16 44.62
CA ALA A 836 35.65 8.31 45.10
C ALA A 836 36.22 7.48 43.94
N PHE A 837 37.54 7.47 43.88
CA PHE A 837 38.32 6.74 42.90
C PHE A 837 39.16 5.68 43.63
N ASP A 838 39.46 4.55 42.98
CA ASP A 838 40.43 3.60 43.52
C ASP A 838 41.88 4.03 43.28
N ALA A 839 42.85 3.24 43.74
CA ALA A 839 44.27 3.54 43.66
C ALA A 839 44.81 3.67 42.21
N HIS A 840 44.03 3.27 41.19
CA HIS A 840 44.38 3.40 39.78
C HIS A 840 43.70 4.61 39.11
N GLY A 841 42.81 5.31 39.83
CA GLY A 841 42.09 6.48 39.33
C GLY A 841 40.72 6.17 38.71
N ASP A 842 40.23 4.93 38.79
CA ASP A 842 38.90 4.55 38.30
C ASP A 842 37.80 4.97 39.28
N LEU A 843 36.68 5.51 38.77
CA LEU A 843 35.54 5.90 39.60
C LEU A 843 34.87 4.67 40.22
N VAL A 844 35.00 4.51 41.54
CA VAL A 844 34.40 3.38 42.28
C VAL A 844 33.16 3.75 43.07
N GLY A 845 32.86 5.04 43.25
CA GLY A 845 31.68 5.45 43.99
C GLY A 845 31.44 6.96 44.06
N PHE A 846 30.29 7.33 44.63
CA PHE A 846 29.93 8.72 44.88
C PHE A 846 29.05 8.88 46.13
N GLY A 847 29.07 10.09 46.70
CA GLY A 847 28.31 10.47 47.88
C GLY A 847 27.20 11.47 47.55
N LEU A 848 25.96 11.15 47.93
CA LEU A 848 24.79 12.03 47.73
C LEU A 848 24.40 12.75 49.03
N ARG A 849 24.16 14.06 48.93
CA ARG A 849 23.48 14.86 49.97
C ARG A 849 22.00 15.02 49.59
N LEU A 850 21.15 14.32 50.35
CA LEU A 850 19.72 14.18 50.07
C LEU A 850 18.85 15.31 50.69
N SER A 851 19.42 16.23 51.47
CA SER A 851 18.70 17.35 52.07
C SER A 851 19.63 18.51 52.49
N PRO A 852 19.18 19.78 52.45
CA PRO A 852 19.94 20.90 53.02
C PRO A 852 20.07 20.84 54.54
N ARG A 853 19.03 20.36 55.26
CA ARG A 853 18.85 20.58 56.72
C ARG A 853 19.25 19.42 57.64
N ARG A 854 19.80 18.31 57.13
CA ARG A 854 20.35 17.22 57.97
C ARG A 854 21.65 16.66 57.37
N SER A 855 22.66 16.49 58.21
CA SER A 855 24.01 15.99 57.90
C SER A 855 24.08 14.46 57.68
N LYS A 856 23.12 13.90 56.93
CA LYS A 856 23.17 12.50 56.49
C LYS A 856 23.73 12.43 55.07
N HIS A 857 24.97 11.96 54.96
CA HIS A 857 25.59 11.54 53.71
C HIS A 857 25.39 10.03 53.53
N GLN A 858 25.08 9.59 52.31
CA GLN A 858 25.07 8.18 51.95
C GLN A 858 26.08 7.93 50.83
N TRP A 859 26.89 6.89 51.03
CA TRP A 859 27.96 6.44 50.14
C TRP A 859 27.51 5.22 49.35
N TRP A 860 27.89 5.16 48.07
CA TRP A 860 27.58 4.06 47.15
C TRP A 860 28.85 3.62 46.41
N CYS A 861 28.98 2.31 46.18
CA CYS A 861 30.12 1.64 45.54
C CYS A 861 29.65 0.80 44.33
N LEU A 862 30.50 0.60 43.31
CA LEU A 862 30.10 0.16 41.97
C LEU A 862 30.64 -1.22 41.49
N LYS A 863 31.21 -2.10 42.34
CA LYS A 863 31.86 -3.35 41.87
C LYS A 863 31.26 -4.65 42.44
N GLU A 864 30.83 -5.53 41.52
CA GLU A 864 30.56 -6.99 41.57
C GLU A 864 30.08 -7.42 40.15
N SER A 865 30.55 -8.45 39.42
CA SER A 865 31.83 -9.21 39.43
C SER A 865 32.03 -9.98 38.08
N GLU A 866 33.20 -9.83 37.44
CA GLU A 866 33.89 -10.72 36.46
C GLU A 866 33.11 -11.58 35.41
N HIS A 867 33.11 -11.19 34.11
CA HIS A 867 33.89 -11.85 33.01
C HIS A 867 33.59 -11.40 31.54
N THR A 868 34.54 -10.66 30.94
CA THR A 868 35.05 -10.64 29.53
C THR A 868 34.19 -10.91 28.26
N ALA A 869 33.98 -9.86 27.44
CA ALA A 869 34.31 -9.68 25.98
C ALA A 869 33.71 -8.31 25.51
N ALA A 870 34.47 -7.28 25.07
CA ALA A 870 35.07 -7.05 23.73
C ALA A 870 33.99 -6.95 22.61
N ASP A 871 33.82 -5.87 21.82
CA ASP A 871 34.81 -5.02 21.12
C ASP A 871 34.43 -3.50 20.95
N ASP A 872 35.47 -2.66 20.77
CA ASP A 872 35.72 -1.40 19.99
C ASP A 872 34.72 -0.21 19.82
N VAL A 873 35.28 1.03 19.91
CA VAL A 873 34.70 2.33 19.43
C VAL A 873 35.80 3.36 19.08
N GLU A 874 35.61 4.13 18.00
CA GLU A 874 36.50 5.21 17.50
C GLU A 874 36.45 6.56 18.28
N VAL A 875 37.42 7.46 18.00
CA VAL A 875 37.47 8.87 18.48
C VAL A 875 38.04 9.80 17.40
N GLU A 876 37.40 10.95 17.15
CA GLU A 876 37.94 12.07 16.36
C GLU A 876 38.20 13.30 17.28
N VAL A 877 39.25 14.07 17.00
CA VAL A 877 39.58 15.33 17.70
C VAL A 877 39.93 16.42 16.69
N LYS A 878 39.37 17.61 16.84
CA LYS A 878 39.78 18.84 16.16
C LYS A 878 39.77 20.01 17.15
N ASP A 879 40.72 20.91 17.01
CA ASP A 879 40.84 22.17 17.77
C ASP A 879 40.84 23.33 16.76
N ASP A 880 40.22 24.45 17.13
CA ASP A 880 40.73 25.82 16.95
C ASP A 880 39.62 26.89 17.06
N ASP A 881 39.89 27.81 17.97
CA ASP A 881 39.46 29.21 18.09
C ASP A 881 37.98 29.66 18.21
N GLU A 882 37.81 30.51 19.23
CA GLU A 882 36.75 31.49 19.51
C GLU A 882 35.29 31.03 19.79
N LYS A 883 34.97 31.05 21.09
CA LYS A 883 33.63 31.13 21.73
C LYS A 883 32.84 29.80 21.86
N CYS A 884 33.30 28.96 22.79
CA CYS A 884 32.47 27.96 23.49
C CYS A 884 31.19 28.64 24.04
N LYS A 885 29.94 28.24 23.74
CA LYS A 885 29.36 27.00 23.17
C LYS A 885 29.62 25.74 24.00
N GLU A 886 28.57 24.92 24.10
CA GLU A 886 28.37 23.92 25.15
C GLU A 886 29.29 22.70 24.99
N MET A 887 29.77 22.16 26.12
CA MET A 887 30.47 20.86 26.17
C MET A 887 29.59 19.83 26.88
N HIS A 888 29.31 18.73 26.19
CA HIS A 888 28.61 17.57 26.73
C HIS A 888 29.61 16.61 27.38
N PHE A 889 29.37 16.21 28.64
CA PHE A 889 30.15 15.18 29.31
C PHE A 889 29.36 13.87 29.38
N CYS A 890 29.86 12.83 28.70
CA CYS A 890 29.42 11.44 28.86
C CYS A 890 30.60 10.62 29.39
N VAL A 891 30.56 10.21 30.66
CA VAL A 891 31.66 9.48 31.31
C VAL A 891 31.45 7.98 31.17
N ARG A 892 32.34 7.31 30.40
CA ARG A 892 32.40 5.84 30.32
C ARG A 892 33.24 5.25 31.47
N PRO A 893 33.02 3.98 31.87
CA PRO A 893 33.98 3.23 32.67
C PRO A 893 35.34 3.14 31.94
N GLY A 894 36.46 3.31 32.68
CA GLY A 894 37.82 3.15 32.15
C GLY A 894 38.53 4.43 31.66
N CYS A 895 37.95 5.63 31.84
CA CYS A 895 38.63 6.89 31.51
C CYS A 895 39.68 7.27 32.57
N ARG A 896 40.97 7.34 32.19
CA ARG A 896 42.05 7.84 33.06
C ARG A 896 42.05 9.37 33.17
N VAL A 897 41.18 9.89 34.04
CA VAL A 897 41.04 11.34 34.33
C VAL A 897 42.37 12.01 34.74
N LYS A 898 43.34 11.24 35.24
CA LYS A 898 44.66 11.71 35.66
C LYS A 898 45.45 12.41 34.55
N GLU A 899 45.48 11.86 33.33
CA GLU A 899 46.26 12.38 32.21
C GLU A 899 45.68 13.72 31.70
N LEU A 900 44.35 13.86 31.73
CA LEU A 900 43.62 15.10 31.42
C LEU A 900 43.86 16.20 32.47
N LEU A 901 43.96 15.85 33.75
CA LEU A 901 44.29 16.79 34.83
C LEU A 901 45.77 17.23 34.81
N GLU A 902 46.69 16.33 34.45
CA GLU A 902 48.11 16.65 34.28
C GLU A 902 48.35 17.58 33.07
N GLY A 903 47.64 17.37 31.95
CA GLY A 903 47.66 18.27 30.79
C GLY A 903 47.08 19.67 31.04
N CYS A 904 46.03 19.78 31.87
CA CYS A 904 45.50 21.08 32.32
C CYS A 904 46.49 21.81 33.24
N LYS A 905 47.17 21.08 34.15
CA LYS A 905 48.21 21.63 35.03
C LYS A 905 49.42 22.17 34.25
N SER A 906 49.88 21.48 33.20
CA SER A 906 51.04 21.93 32.41
C SER A 906 50.74 23.11 31.48
N SER A 907 49.47 23.36 31.15
CA SER A 907 49.03 24.42 30.22
C SER A 907 48.45 25.66 30.91
N GLY A 908 48.34 25.67 32.25
CA GLY A 908 47.73 26.77 33.01
C GLY A 908 46.21 26.93 32.79
N ARG A 909 45.56 25.94 32.16
CA ARG A 909 44.13 25.95 31.85
C ARG A 909 43.31 25.44 33.04
N THR A 910 42.17 26.08 33.31
CA THR A 910 41.25 25.67 34.39
C THR A 910 40.10 24.85 33.82
N LEU A 911 39.85 23.66 34.36
CA LEU A 911 38.72 22.81 33.97
C LEU A 911 37.43 23.28 34.67
N ASN A 912 36.51 23.90 33.91
CA ASN A 912 35.20 24.31 34.41
C ASN A 912 34.15 23.22 34.11
N VAL A 913 33.47 22.72 35.15
CA VAL A 913 32.38 21.74 35.01
C VAL A 913 31.05 22.43 35.28
N CYS A 914 30.26 22.64 34.23
CA CYS A 914 28.92 23.23 34.32
C CYS A 914 27.87 22.14 34.57
N VAL A 915 26.95 22.40 35.51
CA VAL A 915 25.73 21.59 35.71
C VAL A 915 24.54 22.55 35.66
N ASN A 916 23.76 22.49 34.58
CA ASN A 916 22.70 23.45 34.35
C ASN A 916 21.50 23.18 35.29
N ARG A 917 20.99 24.25 35.89
CA ARG A 917 19.67 24.30 36.52
C ARG A 917 19.15 25.74 36.44
N ASP A 918 18.19 25.96 35.55
CA ASP A 918 17.28 27.11 35.50
C ASP A 918 17.85 28.48 35.97
N GLY A 919 18.81 29.03 35.21
CA GLY A 919 18.87 30.49 35.01
C GLY A 919 19.61 31.39 36.00
N GLU A 920 20.37 30.88 36.99
CA GLU A 920 21.21 31.72 37.87
C GLU A 920 22.69 31.26 37.97
N GLU A 921 23.55 32.14 38.50
CA GLU A 921 25.01 32.24 38.24
C GLU A 921 25.90 30.98 38.37
N CYS A 922 26.96 30.96 37.55
CA CYS A 922 28.06 29.99 37.66
C CYS A 922 28.92 30.22 38.91
N VAL A 923 29.09 29.18 39.73
CA VAL A 923 29.98 29.22 40.91
C VAL A 923 31.26 28.40 40.63
N PRO A 924 32.46 28.99 40.66
CA PRO A 924 33.71 28.24 40.52
C PRO A 924 33.96 27.38 41.76
N ILE A 925 34.28 26.10 41.57
CA ILE A 925 34.66 25.19 42.65
C ILE A 925 36.18 24.97 42.58
N ALA A 926 36.93 25.70 43.40
CA ALA A 926 38.34 25.42 43.63
C ALA A 926 38.49 24.22 44.59
N TYR A 927 39.39 23.30 44.25
CA TYR A 927 39.85 22.24 45.14
C TYR A 927 41.37 22.38 45.36
N GLU A 928 41.79 22.44 46.62
CA GLU A 928 43.12 21.99 47.01
C GLU A 928 43.12 20.45 47.03
N ILE A 929 44.27 19.86 46.70
CA ILE A 929 44.47 18.41 46.63
C ILE A 929 45.40 18.03 47.80
N GLU A 930 44.90 17.21 48.73
CA GLU A 930 45.71 16.32 49.56
C GLU A 930 45.78 14.93 48.89
#